data_AF-K2SGW7-F1
#
_entry.id   AF-K2SGW7-F1
#
_cell.length_a   1.000
_cell.length_b   1.000
_cell.length_c   1.000
_cell.angle_alpha   90.00
_cell.angle_beta   90.00
_cell.angle_gamma   90.00
#
_symmetry.space_group_name_H-M   'P 1'
#
loop_
_entity.id
_entity.type
_entity.pdbx_description
1 polymer ?
#
loop_
_entity_poly.entity_id
_entity_poly.type
_entity_poly.pdbx_seq_one_letter_code
_entity_poly.pdbx_strand_id
1 'polypeptide(L)'
;MPYFDPLSLTTLFALSSFACGRPINDTLLEEYDYIIVGGGPSGLTVANRLSEEPNVTVLVLEAGPVDQDEEWMRVPFFIGNDPNPPADALSGHLDYDWNLGTEPQTYLDGKSRHYPLGRGLGGGSLVNGMLWNRGNVDDYNDWATLGNPGWSWDDMLPYFQKSERFSSDVSPKSAAQYGIGRDDSVHGTSGAVNVSFQQHFYTASANFYSGLGELGIPNAGDTNAGLTAGASFLPLSIDSSTKTRADARRSHYDPVASRDNLYISTGQFATRLNLEGVTQSDEERTVSASAVGQGSQPGLKLNSIIDSFLNNLNIFNLFPSQGLDDLFGLKTRSAPPRLPPQHEQRRSTSRLKRAPSPSPLPSSPLRITSVEHAATASSPRATTRARRAVILAAGAIHTPLLLQHSGIGDASFLASLNITPAIDLPGVGHNYQDHFMIATNAPFRSASYVAPKGYGADASADAANRAAFWANHSGAWTAGPPNGVAFPSLVGVAPEKAAGMAEAAGRQGEGMYLAEGVDDTVVKGWEAQKRLLAGALREANRSQFEILNDNAGHFTWSLMKPFSRGQVRVRSRDPFDVPAIDPRYGANPTDLSFFAEALRFNHRLLATRAMQQLQPDEQYPTADVVADDAKLTDLIKQAIFTEYHPTGTASMLPLGLGGVVDARLKVYGTQNLRIMDSSIMPMIPAAHLQACVYAVAEKAADLIKEDA
;
A
#
# COMPACT_ATOMS: atom_id res chain seq x y z
N MET A 1 2.76 -66.52 43.03
CA MET A 1 3.24 -67.68 42.23
C MET A 1 2.04 -68.43 41.70
N PRO A 2 2.04 -69.04 40.49
CA PRO A 2 3.08 -69.19 39.43
C PRO A 2 2.70 -68.41 38.13
N TYR A 3 3.61 -67.95 37.25
CA TYR A 3 4.55 -68.60 36.28
C TYR A 3 3.93 -69.04 34.93
N PHE A 4 4.25 -68.24 33.89
CA PHE A 4 4.58 -68.49 32.45
C PHE A 4 3.92 -69.63 31.63
N ASP A 5 3.44 -69.32 30.41
CA ASP A 5 4.21 -69.48 29.15
C ASP A 5 3.54 -68.75 27.93
N PRO A 6 4.30 -68.41 26.86
CA PRO A 6 3.95 -67.41 25.83
C PRO A 6 3.50 -68.03 24.50
N LEU A 7 2.82 -67.26 23.64
CA LEU A 7 2.77 -67.52 22.20
C LEU A 7 2.45 -66.27 21.36
N SER A 8 3.38 -66.02 20.43
CA SER A 8 3.22 -65.43 19.09
C SER A 8 2.94 -63.94 18.91
N LEU A 9 4.03 -63.19 18.69
CA LEU A 9 4.08 -61.94 17.94
C LEU A 9 3.47 -62.10 16.54
N THR A 10 2.47 -61.28 16.21
CA THR A 10 2.25 -60.76 14.85
C THR A 10 1.53 -59.42 14.99
N THR A 11 2.30 -58.34 15.13
CA THR A 11 1.76 -56.98 15.02
C THR A 11 2.36 -56.37 13.76
N LEU A 12 1.49 -56.17 12.76
CA LEU A 12 1.74 -55.37 11.58
C LEU A 12 2.22 -53.97 12.01
N PHE A 13 3.45 -53.59 11.64
CA PHE A 13 3.85 -52.19 11.63
C PHE A 13 3.16 -51.51 10.44
N ALA A 14 2.02 -50.88 10.67
CA ALA A 14 1.54 -49.82 9.79
C ALA A 14 2.40 -48.58 10.07
N LEU A 15 3.45 -48.38 9.28
CA LEU A 15 4.10 -47.07 9.15
C LEU A 15 3.07 -46.12 8.53
N SER A 16 2.31 -45.43 9.36
CA SER A 16 1.67 -44.18 8.95
C SER A 16 2.80 -43.18 8.70
N SER A 17 3.20 -43.05 7.44
CA SER A 17 3.98 -41.92 6.96
C SER A 17 3.16 -40.66 7.26
N PHE A 18 3.54 -39.96 8.33
CA PHE A 18 3.16 -38.57 8.46
C PHE A 18 3.79 -37.87 7.25
N ALA A 19 2.96 -37.48 6.28
CA ALA A 19 3.39 -36.66 5.17
C ALA A 19 3.92 -35.35 5.78
N CYS A 20 5.23 -35.26 5.92
CA CYS A 20 5.90 -34.01 6.24
C CYS A 20 5.65 -33.09 5.05
N GLY A 21 5.04 -31.92 5.29
CA GLY A 21 4.81 -30.94 4.24
C GLY A 21 6.10 -30.56 3.51
N ARG A 22 5.96 -30.03 2.28
CA ARG A 22 7.12 -29.57 1.51
C ARG A 22 7.83 -28.43 2.24
N PRO A 23 9.16 -28.51 2.42
CA PRO A 23 9.93 -27.40 2.95
C PRO A 23 9.85 -26.17 2.02
N ILE A 24 9.91 -24.97 2.60
CA ILE A 24 10.19 -23.76 1.83
C ILE A 24 11.58 -23.90 1.21
N ASN A 25 11.73 -23.51 -0.05
CA ASN A 25 12.94 -23.72 -0.86
C ASN A 25 13.29 -25.20 -1.11
N ASP A 26 12.28 -26.08 -1.18
CA ASP A 26 12.45 -27.43 -1.72
C ASP A 26 12.94 -27.39 -3.19
N THR A 27 13.44 -28.53 -3.68
CA THR A 27 13.96 -28.67 -5.04
C THR A 27 12.86 -28.33 -6.05
N LEU A 28 13.13 -27.33 -6.90
CA LEU A 28 12.17 -26.88 -7.90
C LEU A 28 12.04 -27.89 -9.05
N LEU A 29 10.81 -28.09 -9.52
CA LEU A 29 10.52 -28.72 -10.80
C LEU A 29 11.00 -27.82 -11.95
N GLU A 30 11.26 -28.42 -13.11
CA GLU A 30 11.56 -27.63 -14.31
C GLU A 30 10.34 -26.84 -14.84
N GLU A 31 9.12 -27.32 -14.55
CA GLU A 31 7.87 -26.78 -15.06
C GLU A 31 6.71 -26.92 -14.06
N TYR A 32 5.88 -25.88 -13.97
CA TYR A 32 4.68 -25.81 -13.13
C TYR A 32 3.44 -25.48 -13.95
N ASP A 33 2.24 -25.85 -13.49
CA ASP A 33 1.00 -25.34 -14.09
C ASP A 33 0.92 -23.81 -13.98
N TYR A 34 1.20 -23.29 -12.78
CA TYR A 34 1.20 -21.85 -12.53
C TYR A 34 2.50 -21.40 -11.84
N ILE A 35 3.05 -20.29 -12.30
CA ILE A 35 4.09 -19.54 -11.57
C ILE A 35 3.49 -18.22 -11.11
N ILE A 36 3.59 -17.94 -9.82
CA ILE A 36 3.17 -16.69 -9.18
C ILE A 36 4.44 -15.93 -8.78
N VAL A 37 4.55 -14.68 -9.23
CA VAL A 37 5.68 -13.80 -8.91
C VAL A 37 5.24 -12.82 -7.81
N GLY A 38 5.79 -13.00 -6.61
CA GLY A 38 5.46 -12.24 -5.40
C GLY A 38 4.63 -13.08 -4.42
N GLY A 39 5.18 -13.30 -3.23
CA GLY A 39 4.56 -13.99 -2.10
C GLY A 39 3.83 -13.04 -1.15
N GLY A 40 3.21 -11.97 -1.68
CA GLY A 40 2.41 -11.02 -0.90
C GLY A 40 0.96 -11.46 -0.66
N PRO A 41 0.08 -10.54 -0.19
CA PRO A 41 -1.34 -10.80 0.06
C PRO A 41 -2.06 -11.48 -1.11
N SER A 42 -1.91 -10.91 -2.30
CA SER A 42 -2.55 -11.48 -3.48
C SER A 42 -1.92 -12.80 -3.94
N GLY A 43 -0.59 -12.84 -4.02
CA GLY A 43 0.13 -14.00 -4.51
C GLY A 43 -0.13 -15.26 -3.67
N LEU A 44 -0.07 -15.16 -2.34
CA LEU A 44 -0.34 -16.29 -1.46
C LEU A 44 -1.82 -16.68 -1.42
N THR A 45 -2.74 -15.72 -1.56
CA THR A 45 -4.17 -16.03 -1.70
C THR A 45 -4.41 -16.89 -2.93
N VAL A 46 -3.89 -16.47 -4.09
CA VAL A 46 -4.09 -17.20 -5.34
C VAL A 46 -3.33 -18.52 -5.34
N ALA A 47 -2.13 -18.57 -4.76
CA ALA A 47 -1.38 -19.81 -4.61
C ALA A 47 -2.15 -20.85 -3.78
N ASN A 48 -2.76 -20.42 -2.67
CA ASN A 48 -3.64 -21.26 -1.88
C ASN A 48 -4.82 -21.75 -2.71
N ARG A 49 -5.55 -20.86 -3.38
CA ARG A 49 -6.74 -21.25 -4.14
C ARG A 49 -6.44 -22.20 -5.31
N LEU A 50 -5.36 -21.97 -6.06
CA LEU A 50 -5.00 -22.82 -7.20
C LEU A 50 -4.48 -24.19 -6.76
N SER A 51 -3.76 -24.26 -5.62
CA SER A 51 -3.24 -25.52 -5.08
C SER A 51 -4.30 -26.39 -4.38
N GLU A 52 -5.54 -25.91 -4.23
CA GLU A 52 -6.67 -26.75 -3.77
C GLU A 52 -6.91 -27.95 -4.69
N GLU A 53 -6.58 -27.81 -5.99
CA GLU A 53 -6.64 -28.89 -6.97
C GLU A 53 -5.35 -29.74 -6.91
N PRO A 54 -5.38 -31.00 -6.42
CA PRO A 54 -4.16 -31.75 -6.12
C PRO A 54 -3.25 -32.04 -7.34
N ASN A 55 -3.81 -31.98 -8.55
CA ASN A 55 -3.09 -32.22 -9.80
C ASN A 55 -2.55 -30.92 -10.45
N VAL A 56 -2.73 -29.77 -9.81
CA VAL A 56 -2.24 -28.47 -10.28
C VAL A 56 -0.99 -28.10 -9.49
N THR A 57 0.16 -28.00 -10.16
CA THR A 57 1.40 -27.55 -9.51
C THR A 57 1.55 -26.04 -9.55
N VAL A 58 1.82 -25.44 -8.39
CA VAL A 58 1.95 -24.00 -8.23
C VAL A 58 3.31 -23.67 -7.63
N LEU A 59 4.04 -22.74 -8.25
CA LEU A 59 5.25 -22.16 -7.70
C LEU A 59 5.04 -20.69 -7.34
N VAL A 60 5.39 -20.30 -6.12
CA VAL A 60 5.53 -18.90 -5.71
C VAL A 60 7.02 -18.53 -5.67
N LEU A 61 7.41 -17.50 -6.42
CA LEU A 61 8.73 -16.88 -6.37
C LEU A 61 8.63 -15.59 -5.54
N GLU A 62 9.27 -15.56 -4.38
CA GLU A 62 9.31 -14.41 -3.48
C GLU A 62 10.74 -13.88 -3.34
N ALA A 63 10.92 -12.57 -3.46
CA ALA A 63 12.23 -11.95 -3.47
C ALA A 63 12.84 -11.78 -2.07
N GLY A 64 12.00 -11.58 -1.06
CA GLY A 64 12.38 -11.45 0.33
C GLY A 64 12.51 -12.79 1.07
N PRO A 65 12.96 -12.74 2.33
CA PRO A 65 13.08 -13.91 3.19
C PRO A 65 11.73 -14.35 3.79
N VAL A 66 11.74 -15.48 4.48
CA VAL A 66 10.68 -15.85 5.43
C VAL A 66 10.97 -15.16 6.76
N ASP A 67 9.95 -14.55 7.37
CA ASP A 67 10.09 -13.96 8.70
C ASP A 67 10.41 -15.00 9.79
N GLN A 68 10.99 -14.55 10.91
CA GLN A 68 11.42 -15.41 12.02
C GLN A 68 10.46 -15.32 13.22
N ASP A 69 9.18 -15.01 12.97
CA ASP A 69 8.17 -14.81 14.01
C ASP A 69 8.52 -13.68 14.99
N GLU A 70 9.13 -12.61 14.50
CA GLU A 70 9.56 -11.48 15.32
C GLU A 70 8.39 -10.81 16.06
N GLU A 71 8.59 -10.53 17.34
CA GLU A 71 7.55 -9.94 18.21
C GLU A 71 7.04 -8.60 17.68
N TRP A 72 7.93 -7.73 17.20
CA TRP A 72 7.55 -6.43 16.64
C TRP A 72 6.66 -6.55 15.40
N MET A 73 6.83 -7.63 14.63
CA MET A 73 6.00 -7.88 13.46
C MET A 73 4.63 -8.39 13.90
N ARG A 74 4.59 -9.24 14.92
CA ARG A 74 3.38 -9.95 15.34
C ARG A 74 2.45 -9.14 16.24
N VAL A 75 2.98 -8.23 17.04
CA VAL A 75 2.24 -7.55 18.12
C VAL A 75 1.77 -6.15 17.66
N PRO A 76 0.46 -5.84 17.71
CA PRO A 76 -0.09 -4.60 17.16
C PRO A 76 0.52 -3.29 17.69
N PHE A 77 0.97 -3.26 18.93
CA PHE A 77 1.59 -2.07 19.51
C PHE A 77 2.82 -1.56 18.76
N PHE A 78 3.52 -2.43 18.05
CA PHE A 78 4.70 -2.06 17.27
C PHE A 78 4.37 -1.47 15.89
N ILE A 79 3.10 -1.32 15.51
CA ILE A 79 2.72 -0.52 14.34
C ILE A 79 3.33 0.87 14.48
N GLY A 80 4.28 1.23 13.63
CA GLY A 80 4.97 2.52 13.67
C GLY A 80 5.89 2.75 14.88
N ASN A 81 6.11 1.74 15.74
CA ASN A 81 6.91 1.83 16.98
C ASN A 81 8.08 0.82 16.99
N ASP A 82 8.75 0.65 15.85
CA ASP A 82 9.87 -0.29 15.68
C ASP A 82 11.03 0.00 16.67
N PRO A 83 11.52 -1.00 17.43
CA PRO A 83 12.68 -0.87 18.29
C PRO A 83 14.00 -0.68 17.51
N ASN A 84 14.47 0.57 17.48
CA ASN A 84 15.78 1.04 17.01
C ASN A 84 16.08 0.78 15.51
N PRO A 85 15.66 1.68 14.60
CA PRO A 85 16.28 1.73 13.30
C PRO A 85 17.78 2.04 13.42
N PRO A 86 18.67 1.37 12.65
CA PRO A 86 20.07 1.78 12.53
C PRO A 86 20.15 3.27 12.15
N ALA A 87 21.18 3.98 12.63
CA ALA A 87 21.33 5.43 12.47
C ALA A 87 21.39 5.94 11.01
N ASP A 88 21.41 5.03 10.03
CA ASP A 88 21.51 5.30 8.60
C ASP A 88 20.49 4.49 7.76
N ALA A 89 19.49 3.88 8.39
CA ALA A 89 18.50 3.03 7.74
C ALA A 89 17.11 3.69 7.76
N LEU A 90 16.40 3.61 6.63
CA LEU A 90 15.08 4.23 6.48
C LEU A 90 13.97 3.43 7.20
N SER A 91 14.25 2.16 7.53
CA SER A 91 13.48 1.26 8.39
C SER A 91 14.44 0.46 9.28
N GLY A 92 14.02 0.06 10.49
CA GLY A 92 14.84 -0.76 11.40
C GLY A 92 14.95 -2.23 11.02
N HIS A 93 14.24 -2.63 9.96
CA HIS A 93 14.10 -4.02 9.57
C HIS A 93 14.43 -4.22 8.08
N LEU A 94 15.66 -3.85 7.70
CA LEU A 94 16.16 -3.89 6.31
C LEU A 94 15.96 -5.23 5.59
N ASP A 95 15.87 -6.34 6.31
CA ASP A 95 15.62 -7.64 5.71
C ASP A 95 14.20 -7.75 5.12
N TYR A 96 13.24 -7.00 5.66
CA TYR A 96 11.81 -7.02 5.31
C TYR A 96 11.31 -5.76 4.59
N ASP A 97 12.19 -4.83 4.25
CA ASP A 97 11.88 -3.62 3.48
C ASP A 97 12.69 -3.61 2.18
N TRP A 98 12.06 -3.19 1.08
CA TRP A 98 12.76 -2.89 -0.17
C TRP A 98 13.68 -1.66 -0.04
N ASN A 99 13.45 -0.80 0.96
CA ASN A 99 14.27 0.37 1.27
C ASN A 99 14.42 1.34 0.09
N LEU A 100 13.28 1.63 -0.54
CA LEU A 100 13.20 2.47 -1.74
C LEU A 100 12.94 3.95 -1.39
N GLY A 101 13.13 4.79 -2.40
CA GLY A 101 12.82 6.21 -2.32
C GLY A 101 12.26 6.74 -3.64
N THR A 102 11.49 7.81 -3.57
CA THR A 102 10.94 8.47 -4.75
C THR A 102 12.01 9.26 -5.49
N GLU A 103 11.76 9.59 -6.75
CA GLU A 103 12.41 10.72 -7.41
C GLU A 103 12.20 12.02 -6.61
N PRO A 104 13.05 13.04 -6.80
CA PRO A 104 12.84 14.36 -6.22
C PRO A 104 11.44 14.92 -6.54
N GLN A 105 10.68 15.29 -5.52
CA GLN A 105 9.31 15.79 -5.69
C GLN A 105 9.32 17.27 -6.10
N THR A 106 9.42 17.52 -7.41
CA THR A 106 9.62 18.86 -7.99
C THR A 106 8.44 19.83 -7.85
N TYR A 107 7.22 19.32 -7.65
CA TYR A 107 6.03 20.13 -7.35
C TYR A 107 5.90 20.49 -5.86
N LEU A 108 6.75 19.89 -5.03
CA LEU A 108 6.83 20.09 -3.59
C LEU A 108 8.09 20.91 -3.23
N ASP A 109 9.01 20.32 -2.48
CA ASP A 109 10.25 20.92 -2.00
C ASP A 109 11.51 20.43 -2.73
N GLY A 110 11.35 19.64 -3.80
CA GLY A 110 12.46 19.09 -4.58
C GLY A 110 13.26 17.99 -3.88
N LYS A 111 12.78 17.47 -2.74
CA LYS A 111 13.43 16.34 -2.04
C LYS A 111 12.76 15.02 -2.40
N SER A 112 13.52 13.93 -2.33
CA SER A 112 12.96 12.57 -2.38
C SER A 112 12.20 12.25 -1.09
N ARG A 113 11.27 11.30 -1.16
CA ARG A 113 10.58 10.74 0.01
C ARG A 113 11.00 9.29 0.19
N HIS A 114 11.16 8.86 1.45
CA HIS A 114 11.31 7.45 1.75
C HIS A 114 10.02 6.70 1.42
N TYR A 115 10.17 5.47 0.93
CA TYR A 115 9.09 4.66 0.40
C TYR A 115 9.23 3.20 0.87
N PRO A 116 8.89 2.89 2.13
CA PRO A 116 8.98 1.54 2.68
C PRO A 116 7.94 0.62 2.04
N LEU A 117 8.36 -0.60 1.72
CA LEU A 117 7.52 -1.62 1.13
C LEU A 117 7.93 -3.00 1.63
N GLY A 118 6.97 -3.82 2.03
CA GLY A 118 7.24 -5.17 2.53
C GLY A 118 7.97 -6.04 1.50
N ARG A 119 9.08 -6.63 1.92
CA ARG A 119 9.93 -7.57 1.18
C ARG A 119 10.05 -8.87 1.95
N GLY A 120 9.25 -9.88 1.62
CA GLY A 120 9.24 -11.15 2.35
C GLY A 120 8.02 -11.99 2.06
N LEU A 121 8.02 -13.23 2.53
CA LEU A 121 6.86 -14.12 2.41
C LEU A 121 5.71 -13.60 3.28
N GLY A 122 4.75 -12.93 2.65
CA GLY A 122 3.69 -12.14 3.27
C GLY A 122 3.59 -10.72 2.71
N GLY A 123 4.66 -10.23 2.07
CA GLY A 123 4.76 -8.91 1.44
C GLY A 123 4.42 -7.76 2.40
N GLY A 124 3.71 -6.75 1.89
CA GLY A 124 3.30 -5.59 2.70
C GLY A 124 2.47 -5.94 3.94
N SER A 125 1.77 -7.09 3.98
CA SER A 125 0.98 -7.47 5.16
C SER A 125 1.81 -7.83 6.39
N LEU A 126 3.11 -8.13 6.22
CA LEU A 126 4.05 -8.32 7.34
C LEU A 126 4.28 -7.04 8.12
N VAL A 127 4.28 -5.88 7.44
CA VAL A 127 4.75 -4.60 8.01
C VAL A 127 3.70 -3.49 7.99
N ASN A 128 2.50 -3.74 7.47
CA ASN A 128 1.44 -2.73 7.39
C ASN A 128 0.86 -2.35 8.78
N GLY A 129 0.01 -1.30 8.80
CA GLY A 129 -0.70 -0.85 10.00
C GLY A 129 -1.88 -1.72 10.45
N MET A 130 -2.14 -2.87 9.82
CA MET A 130 -3.25 -3.79 10.09
C MET A 130 -4.68 -3.23 9.98
N LEU A 131 -4.86 -1.94 9.69
CA LEU A 131 -6.17 -1.29 9.53
C LEU A 131 -7.00 -1.97 8.43
N TRP A 132 -8.18 -2.48 8.80
CA TRP A 132 -9.04 -3.27 7.91
C TRP A 132 -10.34 -2.53 7.59
N ASN A 133 -10.37 -1.93 6.40
CA ASN A 133 -11.57 -1.31 5.86
C ASN A 133 -11.67 -1.49 4.34
N ARG A 134 -12.86 -1.24 3.82
CA ARG A 134 -13.18 -1.22 2.39
C ARG A 134 -13.48 0.20 1.95
N GLY A 135 -13.37 0.47 0.65
CA GLY A 135 -13.75 1.76 0.08
C GLY A 135 -15.27 1.96 0.06
N ASN A 136 -15.69 3.12 -0.41
CA ASN A 136 -17.11 3.41 -0.62
C ASN A 136 -17.69 2.52 -1.73
N VAL A 137 -19.00 2.25 -1.69
CA VAL A 137 -19.72 1.57 -2.79
C VAL A 137 -19.32 2.14 -4.17
N ASP A 138 -19.29 3.46 -4.28
CA ASP A 138 -19.01 4.11 -5.56
C ASP A 138 -17.53 4.11 -5.95
N ASP A 139 -16.59 3.80 -5.03
CA ASP A 139 -15.19 3.60 -5.43
C ASP A 139 -15.04 2.40 -6.37
N TYR A 140 -15.85 1.35 -6.17
CA TYR A 140 -15.86 0.16 -7.00
C TYR A 140 -16.81 0.30 -8.19
N ASN A 141 -17.95 1.00 -8.02
CA ASN A 141 -18.80 1.33 -9.17
C ASN A 141 -18.08 2.21 -10.19
N ASP A 142 -17.17 3.07 -9.75
CA ASP A 142 -16.29 3.83 -10.64
C ASP A 142 -15.38 2.91 -11.46
N TRP A 143 -14.89 1.80 -10.90
CA TRP A 143 -14.11 0.82 -11.66
C TRP A 143 -14.94 0.22 -12.80
N ALA A 144 -16.19 -0.14 -12.53
CA ALA A 144 -17.12 -0.63 -13.54
C ALA A 144 -17.43 0.44 -14.60
N THR A 145 -17.66 1.68 -14.17
CA THR A 145 -17.91 2.85 -15.04
C THR A 145 -16.73 3.13 -15.98
N LEU A 146 -15.51 2.88 -15.53
CA LEU A 146 -14.29 2.99 -16.33
C LEU A 146 -14.10 1.87 -17.36
N GLY A 147 -15.09 0.98 -17.52
CA GLY A 147 -15.11 -0.05 -18.56
C GLY A 147 -14.75 -1.45 -18.05
N ASN A 148 -14.89 -1.70 -16.74
CA ASN A 148 -14.56 -2.98 -16.11
C ASN A 148 -15.82 -3.66 -15.54
N PRO A 149 -16.73 -4.15 -16.39
CA PRO A 149 -17.94 -4.83 -15.91
C PRO A 149 -17.56 -6.02 -15.03
N GLY A 150 -18.36 -6.28 -14.01
CA GLY A 150 -18.05 -7.31 -13.02
C GLY A 150 -17.08 -6.83 -11.94
N TRP A 151 -16.80 -5.53 -11.78
CA TRP A 151 -15.94 -4.99 -10.71
C TRP A 151 -16.64 -3.90 -9.86
N SER A 152 -17.98 -3.86 -9.90
CA SER A 152 -18.77 -2.98 -9.03
C SER A 152 -18.69 -3.42 -7.56
N TRP A 153 -19.26 -2.64 -6.63
CA TRP A 153 -19.36 -3.03 -5.23
C TRP A 153 -20.06 -4.39 -5.07
N ASP A 154 -21.20 -4.56 -5.74
CA ASP A 154 -21.99 -5.79 -5.66
C ASP A 154 -21.21 -7.01 -6.19
N ASP A 155 -20.37 -6.79 -7.21
CA ASP A 155 -19.51 -7.84 -7.75
C ASP A 155 -18.31 -8.17 -6.85
N MET A 156 -17.92 -7.25 -5.96
CA MET A 156 -16.74 -7.37 -5.09
C MET A 156 -17.10 -7.80 -3.66
N LEU A 157 -18.29 -7.45 -3.17
CA LEU A 157 -18.76 -7.77 -1.81
C LEU A 157 -18.64 -9.28 -1.48
N PRO A 158 -19.03 -10.22 -2.35
CA PRO A 158 -18.84 -11.64 -2.08
C PRO A 158 -17.38 -12.03 -1.86
N TYR A 159 -16.44 -11.37 -2.53
CA TYR A 159 -15.01 -11.65 -2.41
C TYR A 159 -14.37 -10.97 -1.20
N PHE A 160 -14.90 -9.81 -0.79
CA PHE A 160 -14.59 -9.24 0.51
C PHE A 160 -15.02 -10.17 1.65
N GLN A 161 -16.22 -10.74 1.57
CA GLN A 161 -16.70 -11.73 2.55
C GLN A 161 -15.92 -13.04 2.48
N LYS A 162 -15.52 -13.48 1.28
CA LYS A 162 -14.73 -14.71 1.09
C LYS A 162 -13.33 -14.60 1.71
N SER A 163 -12.71 -13.42 1.68
CA SER A 163 -11.33 -13.25 2.14
C SER A 163 -11.20 -13.22 3.67
N GLU A 164 -12.20 -12.68 4.38
CA GLU A 164 -12.11 -12.42 5.82
C GLU A 164 -12.84 -13.45 6.70
N ARG A 165 -12.31 -13.60 7.91
CA ARG A 165 -12.96 -14.18 9.08
C ARG A 165 -13.10 -13.09 10.12
N PHE A 166 -14.20 -12.36 10.02
CA PHE A 166 -14.55 -11.32 10.95
C PHE A 166 -15.05 -11.91 12.28
N SER A 167 -14.54 -11.37 13.38
CA SER A 167 -14.98 -11.67 14.73
C SER A 167 -15.09 -10.37 15.52
N SER A 168 -16.23 -10.15 16.18
CA SER A 168 -16.47 -8.97 17.00
C SER A 168 -16.74 -9.39 18.43
N ASP A 169 -15.76 -9.14 19.30
CA ASP A 169 -15.80 -9.32 20.76
C ASP A 169 -15.93 -7.97 21.51
N VAL A 170 -16.34 -6.92 20.80
CA VAL A 170 -16.50 -5.57 21.37
C VAL A 170 -17.73 -5.51 22.28
N SER A 171 -17.54 -5.07 23.53
CA SER A 171 -18.66 -4.90 24.46
C SER A 171 -19.65 -3.83 23.96
N PRO A 172 -20.97 -3.94 24.23
CA PRO A 172 -21.94 -2.91 23.85
C PRO A 172 -21.59 -1.51 24.37
N LYS A 173 -20.94 -1.43 25.55
CA LYS A 173 -20.46 -0.18 26.12
C LYS A 173 -19.34 0.43 25.27
N SER A 174 -18.33 -0.37 24.92
CA SER A 174 -17.23 0.08 24.05
C SER A 174 -17.76 0.47 22.67
N ALA A 175 -18.65 -0.34 22.10
CA ALA A 175 -19.25 -0.07 20.80
C ALA A 175 -19.99 1.28 20.79
N ALA A 176 -20.81 1.56 21.80
CA ALA A 176 -21.49 2.85 21.94
C ALA A 176 -20.51 4.02 22.17
N GLN A 177 -19.46 3.82 22.98
CA GLN A 177 -18.49 4.86 23.31
C GLN A 177 -17.61 5.28 22.12
N TYR A 178 -17.20 4.31 21.30
CA TYR A 178 -16.30 4.54 20.15
C TYR A 178 -17.06 4.58 18.82
N GLY A 179 -18.39 4.47 18.87
CA GLY A 179 -19.20 4.54 17.68
C GLY A 179 -19.01 3.37 16.72
N ILE A 180 -18.63 2.19 17.22
CA ILE A 180 -18.45 0.98 16.41
C ILE A 180 -19.82 0.47 15.99
N GLY A 181 -20.14 0.61 14.69
CA GLY A 181 -21.29 -0.05 14.09
C GLY A 181 -20.99 -1.49 13.72
N ARG A 182 -22.05 -2.27 13.48
CA ARG A 182 -21.95 -3.65 13.02
C ARG A 182 -23.09 -3.95 12.04
N ASP A 183 -22.72 -4.35 10.83
CA ASP A 183 -23.61 -4.89 9.83
C ASP A 183 -23.12 -6.30 9.44
N ASP A 184 -23.73 -7.32 10.04
CA ASP A 184 -23.35 -8.72 9.78
C ASP A 184 -23.58 -9.13 8.32
N SER A 185 -24.41 -8.42 7.56
CA SER A 185 -24.72 -8.78 6.17
C SER A 185 -23.56 -8.56 5.21
N VAL A 186 -22.57 -7.75 5.60
CA VAL A 186 -21.40 -7.42 4.76
C VAL A 186 -20.12 -8.13 5.22
N HIS A 187 -20.17 -8.92 6.29
CA HIS A 187 -19.00 -9.56 6.87
C HIS A 187 -18.88 -11.05 6.55
N GLY A 188 -17.65 -11.47 6.26
CA GLY A 188 -17.27 -12.88 6.10
C GLY A 188 -16.92 -13.50 7.44
N THR A 189 -17.29 -14.76 7.69
CA THR A 189 -16.97 -15.46 8.96
C THR A 189 -16.16 -16.74 8.76
N SER A 190 -15.76 -17.04 7.53
CA SER A 190 -15.10 -18.30 7.16
C SER A 190 -13.86 -18.13 6.31
N GLY A 191 -13.50 -16.90 5.92
CA GLY A 191 -12.32 -16.60 5.15
C GLY A 191 -11.01 -16.93 5.89
N ALA A 192 -9.91 -16.69 5.20
CA ALA A 192 -8.58 -17.03 5.66
C ALA A 192 -8.00 -15.96 6.58
N VAL A 193 -8.24 -14.68 6.30
CA VAL A 193 -7.66 -13.56 7.05
C VAL A 193 -8.49 -13.31 8.30
N ASN A 194 -7.91 -13.49 9.48
CA ASN A 194 -8.59 -13.10 10.72
C ASN A 194 -8.70 -11.58 10.81
N VAL A 195 -9.90 -11.10 11.11
CA VAL A 195 -10.21 -9.69 11.28
C VAL A 195 -10.98 -9.52 12.58
N SER A 196 -10.44 -8.72 13.50
CA SER A 196 -11.10 -8.46 14.78
C SER A 196 -10.65 -7.15 15.40
N PHE A 197 -11.31 -6.73 16.48
CA PHE A 197 -10.90 -5.55 17.23
C PHE A 197 -9.84 -5.91 18.28
N GLN A 198 -8.99 -4.93 18.55
CA GLN A 198 -8.08 -4.89 19.68
C GLN A 198 -8.84 -4.96 21.01
N GLN A 199 -8.13 -5.34 22.08
CA GLN A 199 -8.71 -5.42 23.43
C GLN A 199 -8.57 -4.12 24.21
N HIS A 200 -7.57 -3.31 23.88
CA HIS A 200 -7.34 -2.02 24.52
C HIS A 200 -7.85 -0.86 23.66
N PHE A 201 -8.61 0.05 24.29
CA PHE A 201 -9.14 1.25 23.65
C PHE A 201 -8.70 2.49 24.44
N TYR A 202 -8.00 3.41 23.79
CA TYR A 202 -7.61 4.66 24.43
C TYR A 202 -8.82 5.60 24.55
N THR A 203 -8.98 6.25 25.70
CA THR A 203 -10.14 7.11 25.96
C THR A 203 -10.15 8.37 25.11
N ALA A 204 -8.98 8.83 24.62
CA ALA A 204 -8.88 9.99 23.73
C ALA A 204 -9.64 9.80 22.40
N SER A 205 -9.80 8.56 21.90
CA SER A 205 -10.59 8.29 20.69
C SER A 205 -12.05 8.71 20.86
N ALA A 206 -12.64 8.60 22.05
CA ALA A 206 -14.01 9.04 22.30
C ALA A 206 -14.14 10.57 22.20
N ASN A 207 -13.12 11.32 22.65
CA ASN A 207 -13.07 12.77 22.52
C ASN A 207 -12.88 13.19 21.07
N PHE A 208 -12.04 12.47 20.32
CA PHE A 208 -11.85 12.65 18.89
C PHE A 208 -13.17 12.50 18.11
N TYR A 209 -13.91 11.41 18.31
CA TYR A 209 -15.20 11.21 17.64
C TYR A 209 -16.27 12.22 18.08
N SER A 210 -16.29 12.57 19.37
CA SER A 210 -17.19 13.62 19.86
C SER A 210 -16.86 14.98 19.24
N GLY A 211 -15.58 15.31 19.09
CA GLY A 211 -15.12 16.53 18.42
C GLY A 211 -15.49 16.56 16.94
N LEU A 212 -15.31 15.45 16.23
CA LEU A 212 -15.78 15.29 14.86
C LEU A 212 -17.31 15.52 14.76
N GLY A 213 -18.08 14.95 15.70
CA GLY A 213 -19.53 15.17 15.78
C GLY A 213 -19.92 16.62 16.08
N GLU A 214 -19.18 17.33 16.94
CA GLU A 214 -19.37 18.78 17.19
C GLU A 214 -19.15 19.62 15.92
N LEU A 215 -18.34 19.14 14.98
CA LEU A 215 -18.12 19.75 13.66
C LEU A 215 -19.04 19.21 12.55
N GLY A 216 -19.99 18.33 12.89
CA GLY A 216 -20.98 17.80 11.94
C GLY A 216 -20.49 16.63 11.08
N ILE A 217 -19.32 16.03 11.39
CA ILE A 217 -18.90 14.79 10.75
C ILE A 217 -19.71 13.64 11.36
N PRO A 218 -20.48 12.88 10.57
CA PRO A 218 -21.31 11.81 11.08
C PRO A 218 -20.46 10.61 11.50
N ASN A 219 -21.04 9.73 12.31
CA ASN A 219 -20.51 8.39 12.52
C ASN A 219 -20.86 7.52 11.29
N ALA A 220 -19.86 6.83 10.73
CA ALA A 220 -20.00 5.96 9.56
C ALA A 220 -20.63 4.58 9.89
N GLY A 221 -20.75 4.24 11.18
CA GLY A 221 -21.26 2.96 11.63
C GLY A 221 -20.27 1.84 11.33
N ASP A 222 -20.70 0.85 10.53
CA ASP A 222 -19.83 -0.20 10.04
C ASP A 222 -19.12 0.27 8.76
N THR A 223 -17.82 0.55 8.88
CA THR A 223 -17.00 1.03 7.76
C THR A 223 -16.90 0.06 6.59
N ASN A 224 -17.16 -1.23 6.80
CA ASN A 224 -17.07 -2.24 5.75
C ASN A 224 -18.40 -2.42 5.00
N ALA A 225 -19.44 -1.65 5.35
CA ALA A 225 -20.73 -1.65 4.68
C ALA A 225 -20.78 -0.76 3.41
N GLY A 226 -19.64 -0.15 3.04
CA GLY A 226 -19.54 0.70 1.85
C GLY A 226 -20.02 2.14 2.04
N LEU A 227 -20.38 2.53 3.28
CA LEU A 227 -20.75 3.88 3.68
C LEU A 227 -19.62 4.53 4.50
N THR A 228 -18.48 4.75 3.85
CA THR A 228 -17.22 5.11 4.53
C THR A 228 -17.12 6.56 5.00
N ALA A 229 -17.97 7.48 4.51
CA ALA A 229 -17.82 8.90 4.79
C ALA A 229 -18.22 9.29 6.22
N GLY A 230 -17.26 9.27 7.15
CA GLY A 230 -17.48 9.71 8.53
C GLY A 230 -16.43 9.23 9.54
N ALA A 231 -16.70 9.51 10.81
CA ALA A 231 -15.97 8.99 11.96
C ALA A 231 -16.13 7.46 12.05
N SER A 232 -15.01 6.78 12.28
CA SER A 232 -14.90 5.34 12.06
C SER A 232 -13.96 4.69 13.06
N PHE A 233 -14.31 3.53 13.60
CA PHE A 233 -13.37 2.72 14.37
C PHE A 233 -13.15 1.41 13.63
N LEU A 234 -11.93 1.24 13.10
CA LEU A 234 -11.63 0.12 12.20
C LEU A 234 -11.29 -1.14 13.00
N PRO A 235 -11.76 -2.32 12.55
CA PRO A 235 -11.13 -3.56 12.96
C PRO A 235 -9.71 -3.66 12.39
N LEU A 236 -8.93 -4.59 12.91
CA LEU A 236 -7.57 -4.89 12.45
C LEU A 236 -7.50 -6.29 11.86
N SER A 237 -6.56 -6.54 10.95
CA SER A 237 -6.16 -7.88 10.53
C SER A 237 -5.36 -8.58 11.63
N ILE A 238 -6.04 -8.95 12.71
CA ILE A 238 -5.50 -9.67 13.86
C ILE A 238 -6.38 -10.86 14.21
N ASP A 239 -5.74 -11.93 14.70
CA ASP A 239 -6.43 -13.10 15.24
C ASP A 239 -7.25 -12.73 16.48
N SER A 240 -8.52 -13.15 16.50
CA SER A 240 -9.43 -12.79 17.58
C SER A 240 -9.09 -13.42 18.93
N SER A 241 -8.33 -14.52 18.94
CA SER A 241 -7.91 -15.22 20.15
C SER A 241 -6.55 -14.77 20.64
N THR A 242 -5.56 -14.64 19.75
CA THR A 242 -4.18 -14.31 20.13
C THR A 242 -3.86 -12.81 20.05
N LYS A 243 -4.72 -12.03 19.38
CA LYS A 243 -4.51 -10.60 19.09
C LYS A 243 -3.18 -10.30 18.38
N THR A 244 -2.61 -11.30 17.71
CA THR A 244 -1.43 -11.13 16.85
C THR A 244 -1.86 -10.86 15.40
N ARG A 245 -1.01 -10.17 14.65
CA ARG A 245 -1.14 -9.94 13.20
C ARG A 245 -1.58 -11.19 12.43
N ALA A 246 -2.50 -10.99 11.48
CA ALA A 246 -2.92 -11.96 10.47
C ALA A 246 -2.42 -11.51 9.09
N ASP A 247 -1.14 -11.77 8.81
CA ASP A 247 -0.52 -11.53 7.50
C ASP A 247 -0.84 -12.66 6.50
N ALA A 248 -0.45 -12.45 5.24
CA ALA A 248 -0.77 -13.35 4.15
C ALA A 248 -0.10 -14.73 4.26
N ARG A 249 1.10 -14.82 4.83
CA ARG A 249 1.78 -16.12 5.05
C ARG A 249 0.99 -16.93 6.05
N ARG A 250 0.71 -16.35 7.22
CA ARG A 250 -0.02 -17.03 8.30
C ARG A 250 -1.47 -17.33 7.92
N SER A 251 -2.08 -16.48 7.10
CA SER A 251 -3.48 -16.65 6.69
C SER A 251 -3.65 -17.64 5.52
N HIS A 252 -2.75 -17.62 4.52
CA HIS A 252 -2.96 -18.36 3.27
C HIS A 252 -1.93 -19.45 2.99
N TYR A 253 -0.75 -19.44 3.60
CA TYR A 253 0.27 -20.48 3.36
C TYR A 253 0.40 -21.45 4.53
N ASP A 254 0.66 -20.98 5.75
CA ASP A 254 0.93 -21.85 6.90
C ASP A 254 -0.16 -22.93 7.13
N PRO A 255 -1.47 -22.64 7.00
CA PRO A 255 -2.53 -23.65 7.17
C PRO A 255 -2.54 -24.74 6.09
N VAL A 256 -1.85 -24.54 4.97
CA VAL A 256 -1.85 -25.42 3.79
C VAL A 256 -0.44 -25.85 3.39
N ALA A 257 0.58 -25.58 4.22
CA ALA A 257 1.98 -25.89 3.95
C ALA A 257 2.26 -27.39 3.74
N SER A 258 1.32 -28.27 4.10
CA SER A 258 1.41 -29.71 3.85
C SER A 258 1.02 -30.14 2.43
N ARG A 259 0.65 -29.22 1.53
CA ARG A 259 0.26 -29.53 0.16
C ARG A 259 1.49 -29.80 -0.73
N ASP A 260 1.61 -31.03 -1.22
CA ASP A 260 2.72 -31.47 -2.08
C ASP A 260 2.73 -30.85 -3.50
N ASN A 261 1.72 -30.07 -3.86
CA ASN A 261 1.62 -29.39 -5.16
C ASN A 261 1.85 -27.87 -5.06
N LEU A 262 2.12 -27.33 -3.86
CA LEU A 262 2.44 -25.93 -3.63
C LEU A 262 3.93 -25.77 -3.26
N TYR A 263 4.66 -25.04 -4.08
CA TYR A 263 6.08 -24.77 -3.92
C TYR A 263 6.29 -23.30 -3.61
N ILE A 264 7.05 -23.01 -2.55
CA ILE A 264 7.47 -21.66 -2.18
C ILE A 264 8.98 -21.55 -2.32
N SER A 265 9.46 -20.58 -3.10
CA SER A 265 10.87 -20.25 -3.21
C SER A 265 11.11 -18.78 -2.86
N THR A 266 11.73 -18.55 -1.71
CA THR A 266 12.11 -17.24 -1.19
C THR A 266 13.52 -16.85 -1.60
N GLY A 267 13.87 -15.56 -1.52
CA GLY A 267 15.15 -15.06 -2.02
C GLY A 267 15.30 -15.18 -3.54
N GLN A 268 14.19 -15.27 -4.29
CA GLN A 268 14.16 -15.35 -5.75
C GLN A 268 13.52 -14.09 -6.32
N PHE A 269 14.35 -13.16 -6.79
CA PHE A 269 13.87 -11.97 -7.48
C PHE A 269 13.62 -12.31 -8.95
N ALA A 270 12.38 -12.16 -9.42
CA ALA A 270 12.04 -12.34 -10.82
C ALA A 270 12.58 -11.17 -11.66
N THR A 271 13.35 -11.48 -12.69
CA THR A 271 14.13 -10.51 -13.46
C THR A 271 13.62 -10.29 -14.87
N ARG A 272 12.94 -11.29 -15.45
CA ARG A 272 12.41 -11.24 -16.82
C ARG A 272 11.35 -12.31 -17.04
N LEU A 273 10.31 -12.00 -17.81
CA LEU A 273 9.40 -12.97 -18.42
C LEU A 273 9.94 -13.31 -19.82
N ASN A 274 10.02 -14.59 -20.15
CA ASN A 274 10.42 -15.01 -21.50
C ASN A 274 9.17 -15.25 -22.35
N LEU A 275 9.12 -14.57 -23.51
CA LEU A 275 8.01 -14.63 -24.45
C LEU A 275 8.38 -15.53 -25.63
N GLU A 276 7.44 -16.37 -26.06
CA GLU A 276 7.62 -17.23 -27.22
C GLU A 276 7.94 -16.41 -28.47
N GLY A 277 9.01 -16.79 -29.19
CA GLY A 277 9.42 -16.13 -30.43
C GLY A 277 10.07 -14.75 -30.25
N VAL A 278 10.29 -14.28 -29.02
CA VAL A 278 10.94 -13.00 -28.74
C VAL A 278 12.32 -13.25 -28.13
N THR A 279 13.36 -12.79 -28.83
CA THR A 279 14.74 -12.80 -28.30
C THR A 279 15.08 -11.42 -27.77
N GLN A 280 15.35 -11.33 -26.47
CA GLN A 280 15.96 -10.17 -25.84
C GLN A 280 17.49 -10.32 -25.89
N SER A 281 18.25 -9.26 -26.17
CA SER A 281 19.72 -9.36 -26.19
C SER A 281 20.29 -9.60 -24.79
N ASP A 282 21.17 -10.58 -24.65
CA ASP A 282 21.90 -10.87 -23.41
C ASP A 282 23.28 -10.18 -23.34
N GLU A 283 23.55 -9.17 -24.18
CA GLU A 283 24.80 -8.37 -24.13
C GLU A 283 25.07 -7.85 -22.71
N GLU A 284 26.34 -7.85 -22.30
CA GLU A 284 26.82 -7.70 -20.91
C GLU A 284 26.00 -6.69 -20.10
N ARG A 285 25.09 -7.21 -19.25
CA ARG A 285 24.52 -6.46 -18.13
C ARG A 285 25.71 -6.12 -17.22
N THR A 286 26.14 -4.87 -17.22
CA THR A 286 27.25 -4.40 -16.38
C THR A 286 26.92 -4.71 -14.92
N VAL A 287 27.65 -5.66 -14.33
CA VAL A 287 27.46 -6.08 -12.93
C VAL A 287 27.91 -4.93 -12.03
N SER A 288 26.97 -4.13 -11.52
CA SER A 288 27.25 -3.26 -10.39
C SER A 288 27.37 -4.17 -9.14
N ALA A 289 28.53 -4.14 -8.49
CA ALA A 289 28.77 -4.98 -7.34
C ALA A 289 27.92 -4.48 -6.16
N SER A 290 27.20 -5.42 -5.52
CA SER A 290 26.45 -5.30 -4.27
C SER A 290 25.05 -4.69 -4.33
N ALA A 291 24.04 -5.55 -4.50
CA ALA A 291 22.79 -5.48 -3.74
C ALA A 291 22.05 -6.83 -3.80
N VAL A 292 21.45 -7.24 -2.68
CA VAL A 292 20.42 -8.28 -2.64
C VAL A 292 19.11 -7.56 -2.96
N GLY A 293 18.55 -7.75 -4.16
CA GLY A 293 17.44 -6.92 -4.65
C GLY A 293 17.88 -5.49 -5.04
N GLN A 294 16.93 -4.68 -5.51
CA GLN A 294 17.18 -3.29 -5.94
C GLN A 294 17.68 -2.48 -4.73
N GLY A 295 18.98 -2.18 -4.70
CA GLY A 295 19.68 -1.69 -3.50
C GLY A 295 19.12 -0.41 -2.87
N SER A 296 19.58 -0.08 -1.67
CA SER A 296 19.26 1.18 -0.99
C SER A 296 19.72 2.38 -1.82
N GLN A 297 18.91 3.42 -1.97
CA GLN A 297 19.34 4.69 -2.56
C GLN A 297 20.36 5.40 -1.64
N PRO A 298 21.64 5.57 -2.06
CA PRO A 298 22.65 6.23 -1.23
C PRO A 298 22.32 7.70 -1.00
N GLY A 299 22.40 8.17 0.25
CA GLY A 299 22.30 9.61 0.57
C GLY A 299 20.90 10.16 0.82
N LEU A 300 19.85 9.31 0.82
CA LEU A 300 18.56 9.68 1.41
C LEU A 300 18.74 9.84 2.92
N LYS A 301 18.85 11.09 3.38
CA LYS A 301 18.62 11.42 4.78
C LYS A 301 17.12 11.65 4.95
N LEU A 302 16.52 11.06 5.98
CA LEU A 302 15.16 11.45 6.37
C LEU A 302 15.13 12.98 6.53
N ASN A 303 13.99 13.58 6.17
CA ASN A 303 13.80 15.02 6.26
C ASN A 303 13.74 15.38 7.74
N SER A 304 14.48 16.35 8.26
CA SER A 304 14.54 16.65 9.72
C SER A 304 13.18 16.88 10.43
N ILE A 305 12.13 17.24 9.70
CA ILE A 305 10.75 17.38 10.19
C ILE A 305 10.01 16.02 10.21
N ILE A 306 10.24 15.18 9.20
CA ILE A 306 9.75 13.79 9.14
C ILE A 306 10.55 12.91 10.12
N ASP A 307 11.85 13.18 10.30
CA ASP A 307 12.66 12.69 11.39
C ASP A 307 12.05 13.09 12.72
N SER A 308 11.63 14.33 12.94
CA SER A 308 10.96 14.65 14.20
C SER A 308 9.64 13.91 14.34
N PHE A 309 8.88 13.65 13.28
CA PHE A 309 7.61 12.92 13.35
C PHE A 309 7.80 11.41 13.60
N LEU A 310 8.68 10.76 12.82
CA LEU A 310 9.03 9.33 12.96
C LEU A 310 9.91 9.07 14.20
N ASN A 311 10.78 10.00 14.58
CA ASN A 311 11.52 9.93 15.85
C ASN A 311 10.68 10.38 17.05
N ASN A 312 9.60 11.18 16.92
CA ASN A 312 8.69 11.48 18.05
C ASN A 312 7.74 10.31 18.37
N LEU A 313 7.58 9.33 17.47
CA LEU A 313 7.08 8.01 17.82
C LEU A 313 8.08 7.24 18.74
N ASN A 314 9.30 7.75 18.92
CA ASN A 314 10.37 7.23 19.78
C ASN A 314 10.78 8.25 20.87
N ILE A 315 10.08 8.22 22.00
CA ILE A 315 10.23 9.17 23.12
C ILE A 315 11.62 9.05 23.79
N PHE A 316 12.47 10.07 23.66
CA PHE A 316 13.41 10.48 24.71
C PHE A 316 13.49 12.02 24.82
N ASN A 317 13.10 12.53 25.99
CA ASN A 317 13.44 13.88 26.47
C ASN A 317 14.63 13.77 27.40
N LEU A 318 15.74 14.48 27.16
CA LEU A 318 16.71 14.84 28.20
C LEU A 318 17.41 16.18 27.87
N PHE A 319 17.12 17.19 28.70
CA PHE A 319 17.83 18.46 29.01
C PHE A 319 17.29 19.79 28.46
N PRO A 320 17.47 20.90 29.25
CA PRO A 320 16.52 22.00 29.35
C PRO A 320 16.81 23.14 28.38
N SER A 321 15.79 23.97 28.20
CA SER A 321 15.83 25.31 27.61
C SER A 321 17.18 26.03 27.72
N GLN A 322 17.89 26.17 26.59
CA GLN A 322 18.80 27.29 26.34
C GLN A 322 18.79 27.68 24.86
N GLY A 323 18.30 28.90 24.61
CA GLY A 323 18.76 29.81 23.55
C GLY A 323 18.59 29.42 22.09
N LEU A 324 17.43 29.72 21.50
CA LEU A 324 17.27 29.89 20.05
C LEU A 324 17.49 31.37 19.67
N ASP A 325 18.70 31.89 19.92
CA ASP A 325 19.10 33.24 19.47
C ASP A 325 20.30 33.26 18.51
N ASP A 326 20.92 32.12 18.18
CA ASP A 326 22.06 32.07 17.25
C ASP A 326 21.81 31.13 16.05
N LEU A 327 20.89 31.54 15.17
CA LEU A 327 20.85 31.05 13.77
C LEU A 327 20.59 32.15 12.74
N PHE A 328 20.93 33.40 13.08
CA PHE A 328 20.94 34.53 12.14
C PHE A 328 22.29 35.26 12.21
N GLY A 329 23.34 34.64 11.66
CA GLY A 329 24.71 35.09 11.88
C GLY A 329 25.70 34.89 10.73
N LEU A 330 25.28 34.89 9.46
CA LEU A 330 26.21 35.05 8.34
C LEU A 330 25.69 36.06 7.33
N LYS A 331 26.28 37.26 7.39
CA LYS A 331 26.31 38.22 6.28
C LYS A 331 27.13 37.60 5.14
N THR A 332 26.46 37.15 4.09
CA THR A 332 27.02 37.21 2.74
C THR A 332 25.95 37.71 1.79
N ARG A 333 26.27 38.79 1.08
CA ARG A 333 25.46 39.31 -0.03
C ARG A 333 25.50 38.27 -1.16
N SER A 334 24.38 37.61 -1.42
CA SER A 334 24.09 37.03 -2.73
C SER A 334 22.64 37.33 -3.06
N ALA A 335 22.42 37.84 -4.27
CA ALA A 335 21.12 38.25 -4.77
C ALA A 335 20.12 37.08 -4.74
N PRO A 336 18.81 37.34 -4.56
CA PRO A 336 17.80 36.28 -4.57
C PRO A 336 17.86 35.51 -5.90
N PRO A 337 17.69 34.17 -5.89
CA PRO A 337 17.46 33.45 -7.13
C PRO A 337 16.19 34.01 -7.74
N ARG A 338 16.30 34.52 -8.97
CA ARG A 338 15.13 34.92 -9.75
C ARG A 338 14.24 33.69 -9.89
N LEU A 339 13.03 33.78 -9.37
CA LEU A 339 11.93 32.90 -9.79
C LEU A 339 11.95 32.87 -11.33
N PRO A 340 11.94 31.70 -11.98
CA PRO A 340 11.65 31.67 -13.40
C PRO A 340 10.28 32.35 -13.58
N PRO A 341 10.12 33.23 -14.58
CA PRO A 341 8.84 33.89 -14.78
C PRO A 341 7.76 32.82 -14.90
N GLN A 342 6.59 33.09 -14.31
CA GLN A 342 5.36 32.38 -14.63
C GLN A 342 5.17 32.50 -16.14
N HIS A 343 5.67 31.52 -16.88
CA HIS A 343 5.33 31.36 -18.27
C HIS A 343 3.85 31.00 -18.27
N GLU A 344 3.00 31.96 -18.65
CA GLU A 344 1.85 31.62 -19.48
C GLU A 344 2.36 30.63 -20.53
N GLN A 345 2.04 29.35 -20.35
CA GLN A 345 2.33 28.32 -21.34
C GLN A 345 1.52 28.65 -22.59
N ARG A 346 2.05 29.55 -23.42
CA ARG A 346 1.66 29.63 -24.81
C ARG A 346 2.05 28.30 -25.43
N ARG A 347 1.04 27.46 -25.67
CA ARG A 347 1.16 26.21 -26.43
C ARG A 347 1.87 26.51 -27.75
N SER A 348 3.15 26.15 -27.85
CA SER A 348 3.78 25.89 -29.14
C SER A 348 3.15 24.62 -29.68
N THR A 349 2.34 24.75 -30.73
CA THR A 349 1.71 23.61 -31.43
C THR A 349 2.70 22.88 -32.35
N SER A 350 3.98 22.75 -31.97
CA SER A 350 4.89 21.84 -32.66
C SER A 350 4.65 20.41 -32.16
N ARG A 351 3.56 19.79 -32.65
CA ARG A 351 3.48 18.32 -32.67
C ARG A 351 4.63 17.83 -33.54
N LEU A 352 5.76 17.48 -32.93
CA LEU A 352 6.71 16.56 -33.54
C LEU A 352 5.89 15.32 -33.90
N LYS A 353 5.67 15.10 -35.20
CA LYS A 353 5.02 13.89 -35.69
C LYS A 353 5.88 12.71 -35.27
N ARG A 354 5.45 12.03 -34.20
CA ARG A 354 5.97 10.71 -33.80
C ARG A 354 5.92 9.83 -35.05
N ALA A 355 7.01 9.11 -35.35
CA ALA A 355 7.01 8.08 -36.38
C ALA A 355 5.83 7.12 -36.15
N PRO A 356 5.20 6.54 -37.19
CA PRO A 356 4.08 5.63 -37.01
C PRO A 356 4.47 4.55 -35.99
N SER A 357 3.72 4.46 -34.89
CA SER A 357 3.97 3.44 -33.88
C SER A 357 3.81 2.07 -34.53
N PRO A 358 4.58 1.05 -34.11
CA PRO A 358 4.15 -0.33 -34.35
C PRO A 358 2.69 -0.51 -33.87
N SER A 359 1.97 -1.47 -34.46
CA SER A 359 0.62 -1.79 -33.98
C SER A 359 0.69 -2.06 -32.48
N PRO A 360 -0.21 -1.49 -31.66
CA PRO A 360 -0.09 -1.51 -30.20
C PRO A 360 -0.05 -2.93 -29.63
N LEU A 361 -0.70 -3.87 -30.34
CA LEU A 361 -0.68 -5.28 -30.01
C LEU A 361 -0.08 -6.10 -31.17
N PRO A 362 0.59 -7.23 -30.86
CA PRO A 362 1.02 -8.18 -31.88
C PRO A 362 -0.19 -8.75 -32.65
N SER A 363 0.03 -9.20 -33.89
CA SER A 363 -1.02 -9.80 -34.73
C SER A 363 -1.62 -11.08 -34.15
N SER A 364 -0.91 -11.73 -33.22
CA SER A 364 -1.39 -12.83 -32.39
C SER A 364 -0.85 -12.65 -30.98
N PRO A 365 -1.64 -12.92 -29.93
CA PRO A 365 -1.16 -12.76 -28.56
C PRO A 365 0.05 -13.65 -28.28
N LEU A 366 1.05 -13.12 -27.57
CA LEU A 366 2.28 -13.82 -27.22
C LEU A 366 2.09 -14.69 -25.98
N ARG A 367 2.75 -15.84 -25.93
CA ARG A 367 2.74 -16.74 -24.78
C ARG A 367 3.97 -16.50 -23.90
N ILE A 368 3.76 -16.42 -22.60
CA ILE A 368 4.84 -16.48 -21.62
C ILE A 368 5.20 -17.94 -21.39
N THR A 369 6.47 -18.29 -21.60
CA THR A 369 6.96 -19.68 -21.52
C THR A 369 7.65 -19.98 -20.19
N SER A 370 8.32 -18.98 -19.60
CA SER A 370 9.07 -19.14 -18.36
C SER A 370 9.34 -17.80 -17.66
N VAL A 371 9.72 -17.87 -16.39
CA VAL A 371 10.20 -16.74 -15.59
C VAL A 371 11.70 -16.92 -15.30
N GLU A 372 12.51 -15.91 -15.62
CA GLU A 372 13.89 -15.79 -15.18
C GLU A 372 13.92 -15.19 -13.77
N HIS A 373 14.74 -15.75 -12.88
CA HIS A 373 14.91 -15.26 -11.52
C HIS A 373 16.34 -15.47 -10.99
N ALA A 374 16.74 -14.64 -10.02
CA ALA A 374 18.03 -14.73 -9.34
C ALA A 374 17.94 -14.12 -7.94
N ALA A 375 18.83 -14.53 -7.03
CA ALA A 375 18.87 -13.97 -5.68
C ALA A 375 19.48 -12.57 -5.62
N THR A 376 20.49 -12.31 -6.44
CA THR A 376 21.23 -11.04 -6.51
C THR A 376 21.69 -10.76 -7.94
N ALA A 377 22.19 -9.55 -8.20
CA ALA A 377 22.78 -9.18 -9.49
C ALA A 377 23.92 -10.10 -9.96
N SER A 378 24.69 -10.64 -9.00
CA SER A 378 25.83 -11.54 -9.25
C SER A 378 25.48 -13.03 -9.19
N SER A 379 24.26 -13.37 -8.77
CA SER A 379 23.84 -14.77 -8.66
C SER A 379 23.60 -15.40 -10.03
N PRO A 380 23.83 -16.71 -10.19
CA PRO A 380 23.37 -17.43 -11.37
C PRO A 380 21.87 -17.22 -11.58
N ARG A 381 21.50 -16.95 -12.83
CA ARG A 381 20.10 -16.80 -13.23
C ARG A 381 19.51 -18.17 -13.50
N ALA A 382 18.40 -18.47 -12.84
CA ALA A 382 17.58 -19.64 -13.10
C ALA A 382 16.40 -19.27 -14.00
N THR A 383 15.83 -20.27 -14.68
CA THR A 383 14.64 -20.12 -15.49
C THR A 383 13.69 -21.27 -15.21
N THR A 384 12.44 -20.96 -14.87
CA THR A 384 11.42 -21.95 -14.54
C THR A 384 10.22 -21.83 -15.48
N ARG A 385 9.76 -22.95 -16.07
CA ARG A 385 8.71 -22.96 -17.10
C ARG A 385 7.29 -22.96 -16.53
N ALA A 386 6.37 -22.29 -17.22
CA ALA A 386 4.95 -22.29 -16.89
C ALA A 386 4.12 -22.98 -17.99
N ARG A 387 3.40 -24.05 -17.62
CA ARG A 387 2.56 -24.85 -18.51
C ARG A 387 1.22 -24.19 -18.79
N ARG A 388 0.58 -23.53 -17.80
CA ARG A 388 -0.70 -22.85 -18.01
C ARG A 388 -0.48 -21.35 -18.08
N ALA A 389 -0.15 -20.71 -16.96
CA ALA A 389 -0.06 -19.25 -16.88
C ALA A 389 1.03 -18.77 -15.91
N VAL A 390 1.48 -17.53 -16.16
CA VAL A 390 2.26 -16.75 -15.19
C VAL A 390 1.35 -15.68 -14.60
N ILE A 391 1.47 -15.49 -13.29
CA ILE A 391 0.66 -14.60 -12.49
C ILE A 391 1.59 -13.61 -11.80
N LEU A 392 1.38 -12.31 -12.03
CA LEU A 392 2.13 -11.25 -11.36
C LEU A 392 1.35 -10.77 -10.14
N ALA A 393 2.03 -10.82 -9.00
CA ALA A 393 1.56 -10.33 -7.70
C ALA A 393 2.71 -9.61 -6.95
N ALA A 394 3.59 -8.94 -7.69
CA ALA A 394 4.81 -8.31 -7.17
C ALA A 394 4.55 -6.90 -6.58
N GLY A 395 3.30 -6.42 -6.66
CA GLY A 395 2.86 -5.13 -6.15
C GLY A 395 3.06 -4.00 -7.16
N ALA A 396 2.43 -2.85 -6.89
CA ALA A 396 2.39 -1.71 -7.79
C ALA A 396 3.75 -1.09 -8.16
N ILE A 397 4.83 -1.40 -7.44
CA ILE A 397 6.18 -0.99 -7.85
C ILE A 397 6.83 -2.04 -8.76
N HIS A 398 6.90 -3.30 -8.35
CA HIS A 398 7.71 -4.29 -9.06
C HIS A 398 7.01 -4.95 -10.25
N THR A 399 5.68 -5.04 -10.24
CA THR A 399 4.91 -5.55 -11.39
C THR A 399 5.17 -4.78 -12.70
N PRO A 400 5.04 -3.44 -12.75
CA PRO A 400 5.33 -2.70 -13.99
C PRO A 400 6.81 -2.79 -14.40
N LEU A 401 7.74 -2.87 -13.45
CA LEU A 401 9.18 -3.00 -13.74
C LEU A 401 9.49 -4.34 -14.39
N LEU A 402 8.91 -5.45 -13.89
CA LEU A 402 9.06 -6.76 -14.51
C LEU A 402 8.48 -6.79 -15.92
N LEU A 403 7.33 -6.16 -16.16
CA LEU A 403 6.77 -6.01 -17.51
C LEU A 403 7.74 -5.24 -18.43
N GLN A 404 8.26 -4.10 -17.97
CA GLN A 404 9.20 -3.28 -18.73
C GLN A 404 10.49 -4.04 -19.07
N HIS A 405 11.11 -4.74 -18.11
CA HIS A 405 12.29 -5.60 -18.36
C HIS A 405 12.00 -6.78 -19.30
N SER A 406 10.73 -7.16 -19.44
CA SER A 406 10.28 -8.22 -20.35
C SER A 406 9.93 -7.71 -21.75
N GLY A 407 10.09 -6.41 -22.02
CA GLY A 407 9.74 -5.80 -23.30
C GLY A 407 8.25 -5.44 -23.42
N ILE A 408 7.50 -5.38 -22.31
CA ILE A 408 6.08 -5.01 -22.29
C ILE A 408 5.95 -3.61 -21.66
N GLY A 409 5.64 -2.60 -22.46
CA GLY A 409 5.56 -1.20 -22.02
C GLY A 409 5.60 -0.20 -23.18
N ASP A 410 5.83 1.08 -22.92
CA ASP A 410 6.00 2.08 -24.00
C ASP A 410 7.22 1.71 -24.86
N ALA A 411 6.98 1.35 -26.12
CA ALA A 411 8.01 0.80 -26.98
C ALA A 411 9.15 1.78 -27.25
N SER A 412 8.87 3.09 -27.30
CA SER A 412 9.88 4.11 -27.55
C SER A 412 10.82 4.28 -26.35
N PHE A 413 10.25 4.27 -25.14
CA PHE A 413 10.99 4.30 -23.89
C PHE A 413 11.84 3.05 -23.72
N LEU A 414 11.27 1.86 -23.91
CA LEU A 414 12.01 0.59 -23.79
C LEU A 414 13.17 0.53 -24.78
N ALA A 415 12.94 0.88 -26.05
CA ALA A 415 14.00 0.92 -27.06
C ALA A 415 15.11 1.92 -26.71
N SER A 416 14.80 3.03 -26.03
CA SER A 416 15.82 4.01 -25.59
C SER A 416 16.77 3.46 -24.52
N LEU A 417 16.34 2.44 -23.78
CA LEU A 417 17.16 1.68 -22.83
C LEU A 417 17.73 0.41 -23.48
N ASN A 418 17.63 0.30 -24.79
CA ASN A 418 17.94 -0.88 -25.58
C ASN A 418 17.09 -2.12 -25.18
N ILE A 419 16.02 -2.02 -24.40
CA ILE A 419 15.15 -3.19 -24.16
C ILE A 419 14.33 -3.42 -25.44
N THR A 420 14.34 -4.64 -26.00
CA THR A 420 13.59 -4.93 -27.23
C THR A 420 12.09 -4.89 -26.92
N PRO A 421 11.30 -3.98 -27.52
CA PRO A 421 9.86 -3.96 -27.27
C PRO A 421 9.21 -5.19 -27.91
N ALA A 422 8.44 -5.92 -27.11
CA ALA A 422 7.66 -7.09 -27.53
C ALA A 422 6.17 -6.74 -27.65
N ILE A 423 5.65 -5.93 -26.73
CA ILE A 423 4.25 -5.46 -26.72
C ILE A 423 4.24 -3.99 -26.32
N ASP A 424 3.66 -3.13 -27.16
CA ASP A 424 3.58 -1.67 -26.92
C ASP A 424 2.36 -1.35 -26.05
N LEU A 425 2.56 -1.35 -24.73
CA LEU A 425 1.55 -1.00 -23.74
C LEU A 425 1.98 0.26 -22.98
N PRO A 426 1.72 1.46 -23.50
CA PRO A 426 2.17 2.71 -22.89
C PRO A 426 1.54 2.98 -21.51
N GLY A 427 0.53 2.23 -21.09
CA GLY A 427 -0.02 2.26 -19.74
C GLY A 427 0.87 1.66 -18.66
N VAL A 428 1.83 0.79 -19.02
CA VAL A 428 2.69 0.11 -18.04
C VAL A 428 3.57 1.10 -17.30
N GLY A 429 3.42 1.14 -15.98
CA GLY A 429 4.11 2.07 -15.09
C GLY A 429 3.45 3.44 -14.99
N HIS A 430 2.43 3.75 -15.79
CA HIS A 430 1.67 5.00 -15.69
C HIS A 430 0.46 4.85 -14.76
N ASN A 431 -0.28 5.95 -14.53
CA ASN A 431 -1.43 5.98 -13.63
C ASN A 431 -1.11 5.60 -12.17
N TYR A 432 0.16 5.75 -11.76
CA TYR A 432 0.54 5.56 -10.36
C TYR A 432 -0.29 6.49 -9.49
N GLN A 433 -0.89 5.90 -8.47
CA GLN A 433 -1.63 6.57 -7.42
C GLN A 433 -1.12 6.08 -6.08
N ASP A 434 -1.23 6.93 -5.09
CA ASP A 434 -0.95 6.62 -3.70
C ASP A 434 -1.81 7.55 -2.84
N HIS A 435 -2.19 7.09 -1.66
CA HIS A 435 -2.60 8.03 -0.64
C HIS A 435 -1.34 8.72 -0.10
N PHE A 436 -1.40 10.03 0.03
CA PHE A 436 -0.30 10.78 0.61
C PHE A 436 -0.85 11.71 1.68
N MET A 437 -0.04 11.99 2.69
CA MET A 437 -0.48 12.56 3.94
C MET A 437 0.44 13.66 4.45
N ILE A 438 -0.07 14.41 5.42
CA ILE A 438 0.66 15.36 6.26
C ILE A 438 0.40 15.01 7.71
N ALA A 439 1.42 15.14 8.55
CA ALA A 439 1.31 15.01 9.99
C ALA A 439 1.10 16.37 10.68
N THR A 440 0.38 16.34 11.79
CA THR A 440 0.21 17.44 12.75
C THR A 440 0.58 16.96 14.15
N ASN A 441 0.95 17.89 15.01
CA ASN A 441 1.35 17.62 16.39
C ASN A 441 0.67 18.61 17.35
N ALA A 442 -0.12 18.07 18.26
CA ALA A 442 -0.80 18.79 19.32
C ALA A 442 -0.85 17.94 20.61
N PRO A 443 0.28 17.72 21.31
CA PRO A 443 0.36 16.77 22.41
C PRO A 443 -0.71 17.00 23.48
N PHE A 444 -1.35 15.93 23.94
CA PHE A 444 -2.37 16.02 24.99
C PHE A 444 -1.73 16.17 26.38
N ARG A 445 -2.11 17.23 27.11
CA ARG A 445 -1.50 17.59 28.41
C ARG A 445 -2.35 17.26 29.63
N SER A 446 -3.59 16.80 29.42
CA SER A 446 -4.51 16.51 30.52
C SER A 446 -3.96 15.42 31.45
N ALA A 447 -3.78 15.75 32.73
CA ALA A 447 -3.36 14.79 33.76
C ALA A 447 -4.40 13.69 34.03
N SER A 448 -5.63 13.85 33.54
CA SER A 448 -6.69 12.84 33.64
C SER A 448 -6.64 11.81 32.51
N TYR A 449 -5.66 11.95 31.61
CA TYR A 449 -5.49 11.10 30.44
C TYR A 449 -4.07 10.50 30.42
N VAL A 450 -3.98 9.22 30.06
CA VAL A 450 -2.70 8.53 29.86
C VAL A 450 -2.51 8.32 28.36
N ALA A 451 -1.65 9.13 27.75
CA ALA A 451 -1.29 8.97 26.36
C ALA A 451 -0.53 7.64 26.12
N PRO A 452 -0.73 6.98 24.97
CA PRO A 452 0.17 5.92 24.53
C PRO A 452 1.62 6.42 24.57
N LYS A 453 2.52 5.55 25.00
CA LYS A 453 3.96 5.79 24.97
C LYS A 453 4.59 4.84 23.96
N GLY A 454 5.59 5.31 23.21
CA GLY A 454 6.41 4.46 22.36
C GLY A 454 7.21 3.43 23.17
N TYR A 455 7.66 2.38 22.51
CA TYR A 455 8.48 1.33 23.12
C TYR A 455 9.77 1.92 23.71
N GLY A 456 10.19 1.46 24.89
CA GLY A 456 11.41 1.93 25.56
C GLY A 456 11.24 3.20 26.39
N ALA A 457 10.13 3.93 26.22
CA ALA A 457 9.83 5.12 27.02
C ALA A 457 9.56 4.81 28.50
N ASP A 458 9.11 3.58 28.81
CA ASP A 458 8.81 3.12 30.15
C ASP A 458 9.02 1.60 30.24
N ALA A 459 10.26 1.18 30.50
CA ALA A 459 10.64 -0.23 30.51
C ALA A 459 9.82 -1.10 31.47
N SER A 460 9.31 -0.52 32.57
CA SER A 460 8.45 -1.23 33.52
C SER A 460 7.06 -1.48 32.91
N ALA A 461 6.47 -0.45 32.28
CA ALA A 461 5.20 -0.59 31.57
C ALA A 461 5.32 -1.54 30.37
N ASP A 462 6.41 -1.50 29.61
CA ASP A 462 6.67 -2.41 28.49
C ASP A 462 6.75 -3.86 28.98
N ALA A 463 7.50 -4.14 30.04
CA ALA A 463 7.59 -5.47 30.62
C ALA A 463 6.22 -5.99 31.11
N ALA A 464 5.42 -5.13 31.75
CA ALA A 464 4.09 -5.48 32.22
C ALA A 464 3.10 -5.74 31.07
N ASN A 465 3.08 -4.88 30.04
CA ASN A 465 2.23 -5.06 28.87
C ASN A 465 2.64 -6.28 28.05
N ARG A 466 3.94 -6.55 27.90
CA ARG A 466 4.46 -7.77 27.28
C ARG A 466 3.99 -9.03 28.01
N ALA A 467 4.12 -9.03 29.34
CA ALA A 467 3.66 -10.15 30.16
C ALA A 467 2.15 -10.36 30.04
N ALA A 468 1.35 -9.29 30.06
CA ALA A 468 -0.10 -9.37 29.85
C ALA A 468 -0.42 -9.94 28.46
N PHE A 469 0.14 -9.37 27.40
CA PHE A 469 -0.13 -9.78 26.02
C PHE A 469 0.10 -11.29 25.81
N TRP A 470 1.23 -11.83 26.27
CA TRP A 470 1.53 -13.25 26.07
C TRP A 470 0.83 -14.19 27.05
N ALA A 471 0.43 -13.71 28.23
CA ALA A 471 -0.31 -14.53 29.19
C ALA A 471 -1.81 -14.63 28.87
N ASN A 472 -2.42 -13.55 28.37
CA ASN A 472 -3.86 -13.45 28.24
C ASN A 472 -4.37 -12.60 27.07
N HIS A 473 -3.50 -12.18 26.15
CA HIS A 473 -3.87 -11.37 24.97
C HIS A 473 -4.61 -10.09 25.32
N SER A 474 -4.19 -9.42 26.39
CA SER A 474 -4.74 -8.14 26.87
C SER A 474 -3.67 -7.06 27.05
N GLY A 475 -4.09 -5.86 27.46
CA GLY A 475 -3.21 -4.73 27.70
C GLY A 475 -2.96 -3.88 26.46
N ALA A 476 -2.19 -2.81 26.64
CA ALA A 476 -1.95 -1.82 25.60
C ALA A 476 -1.25 -2.41 24.36
N TRP A 477 -0.52 -3.52 24.54
CA TRP A 477 0.16 -4.21 23.43
C TRP A 477 -0.77 -4.82 22.38
N THR A 478 -2.07 -4.94 22.68
CA THR A 478 -3.10 -5.38 21.72
C THR A 478 -3.52 -4.28 20.74
N ALA A 479 -3.12 -3.02 20.96
CA ALA A 479 -3.54 -1.87 20.18
C ALA A 479 -2.31 -1.10 19.65
N GLY A 480 -2.32 -0.76 18.35
CA GLY A 480 -1.33 0.12 17.73
C GLY A 480 -1.70 1.61 17.83
N PRO A 481 -0.75 2.54 17.63
CA PRO A 481 -0.98 3.98 17.68
C PRO A 481 -1.68 4.58 16.45
N PRO A 482 -2.46 3.85 15.64
CA PRO A 482 -3.71 4.45 15.18
C PRO A 482 -4.91 3.63 15.65
N ASN A 483 -5.74 4.20 16.53
CA ASN A 483 -6.99 3.57 16.98
C ASN A 483 -8.23 4.39 16.61
N GLY A 484 -8.09 5.72 16.51
CA GLY A 484 -9.17 6.59 16.06
C GLY A 484 -8.98 6.93 14.59
N VAL A 485 -9.97 6.62 13.74
CA VAL A 485 -9.91 6.89 12.30
C VAL A 485 -11.14 7.68 11.84
N ALA A 486 -11.04 8.48 10.80
CA ALA A 486 -12.21 9.05 10.13
C ALA A 486 -11.93 9.23 8.66
N PHE A 487 -12.95 9.03 7.82
CA PHE A 487 -12.83 9.20 6.37
C PHE A 487 -13.79 10.29 5.85
N PRO A 488 -13.69 11.56 6.30
CA PRO A 488 -14.70 12.55 5.95
C PRO A 488 -14.66 12.92 4.46
N SER A 489 -15.82 13.34 3.94
CA SER A 489 -15.94 13.92 2.60
C SER A 489 -15.48 15.38 2.59
N LEU A 490 -15.21 15.92 1.39
CA LEU A 490 -14.92 17.34 1.24
C LEU A 490 -16.10 18.22 1.67
N VAL A 491 -17.33 17.76 1.44
CA VAL A 491 -18.54 18.45 1.92
C VAL A 491 -18.59 18.49 3.45
N GLY A 492 -18.15 17.43 4.13
CA GLY A 492 -18.06 17.41 5.59
C GLY A 492 -16.97 18.34 6.15
N VAL A 493 -15.82 18.43 5.47
CA VAL A 493 -14.67 19.21 5.93
C VAL A 493 -14.78 20.71 5.57
N ALA A 494 -15.15 21.01 4.33
CA ALA A 494 -15.18 22.36 3.77
C ALA A 494 -16.37 22.52 2.78
N PRO A 495 -17.62 22.51 3.30
CA PRO A 495 -18.83 22.56 2.47
C PRO A 495 -18.87 23.76 1.52
N GLU A 496 -18.34 24.91 1.94
CA GLU A 496 -18.26 26.13 1.15
C GLU A 496 -17.24 26.07 0.01
N LYS A 497 -16.28 25.14 0.07
CA LYS A 497 -15.22 24.96 -0.94
C LYS A 497 -15.54 23.88 -1.95
N ALA A 498 -16.27 22.85 -1.54
CA ALA A 498 -16.58 21.66 -2.33
C ALA A 498 -17.01 21.98 -3.78
N ALA A 499 -17.98 22.87 -3.94
CA ALA A 499 -18.49 23.25 -5.24
C ALA A 499 -17.46 23.97 -6.13
N GLY A 500 -16.67 24.86 -5.55
CA GLY A 500 -15.64 25.62 -6.27
C GLY A 500 -14.46 24.75 -6.67
N MET A 501 -14.01 23.86 -5.78
CA MET A 501 -12.94 22.90 -6.06
C MET A 501 -13.34 21.91 -7.16
N ALA A 502 -14.56 21.38 -7.11
CA ALA A 502 -15.11 20.52 -8.16
C ALA A 502 -15.13 21.20 -9.54
N GLU A 503 -15.59 22.46 -9.60
CA GLU A 503 -15.64 23.22 -10.83
C GLU A 503 -14.24 23.56 -11.36
N ALA A 504 -13.31 23.95 -10.48
CA ALA A 504 -11.93 24.20 -10.83
C ALA A 504 -11.24 22.95 -11.40
N ALA A 505 -11.41 21.79 -10.75
CA ALA A 505 -10.91 20.51 -11.22
C ALA A 505 -11.50 20.11 -12.58
N GLY A 506 -12.81 20.28 -12.76
CA GLY A 506 -13.51 19.98 -14.02
C GLY A 506 -13.08 20.84 -15.21
N ARG A 507 -12.57 22.06 -14.96
CA ARG A 507 -12.07 22.98 -16.01
C ARG A 507 -10.63 22.74 -16.44
N GLN A 508 -9.89 21.88 -15.73
CA GLN A 508 -8.50 21.57 -16.07
C GLN A 508 -8.42 20.94 -17.46
N GLY A 509 -7.52 21.45 -18.31
CA GLY A 509 -7.36 20.96 -19.69
C GLY A 509 -6.84 19.52 -19.77
N GLU A 510 -7.00 18.89 -20.92
CA GLU A 510 -6.54 17.51 -21.16
C GLU A 510 -5.04 17.36 -20.90
N GLY A 511 -4.69 16.39 -20.05
CA GLY A 511 -3.32 16.06 -19.68
C GLY A 511 -2.54 17.17 -18.96
N MET A 512 -3.17 18.26 -18.52
CA MET A 512 -2.50 19.49 -18.03
C MET A 512 -1.48 19.27 -16.90
N TYR A 513 -1.62 18.20 -16.10
CA TYR A 513 -0.75 17.90 -14.96
C TYR A 513 -0.06 16.53 -15.06
N LEU A 514 -0.26 15.81 -16.17
CA LEU A 514 0.45 14.56 -16.44
C LEU A 514 1.91 14.84 -16.79
N ALA A 515 2.75 13.81 -16.72
CA ALA A 515 4.12 13.90 -17.21
C ALA A 515 4.16 14.26 -18.70
N GLU A 516 5.25 14.90 -19.14
CA GLU A 516 5.44 15.19 -20.56
C GLU A 516 5.62 13.90 -21.38
N GLY A 517 5.18 13.92 -22.64
CA GLY A 517 5.34 12.79 -23.55
C GLY A 517 4.48 11.56 -23.24
N VAL A 518 3.50 11.69 -22.36
CA VAL A 518 2.53 10.62 -22.07
C VAL A 518 1.67 10.33 -23.30
N ASP A 519 1.42 9.04 -23.55
CA ASP A 519 0.62 8.58 -24.69
C ASP A 519 -0.84 9.05 -24.62
N ASP A 520 -1.43 9.35 -25.78
CA ASP A 520 -2.81 9.86 -25.90
C ASP A 520 -3.84 8.93 -25.24
N THR A 521 -3.61 7.62 -25.21
CA THR A 521 -4.50 6.65 -24.54
C THR A 521 -4.49 6.82 -23.02
N VAL A 522 -3.31 7.03 -22.42
CA VAL A 522 -3.15 7.29 -20.99
C VAL A 522 -3.76 8.65 -20.62
N VAL A 523 -3.61 9.68 -21.47
CA VAL A 523 -4.28 10.98 -21.29
C VAL A 523 -5.80 10.80 -21.25
N LYS A 524 -6.38 10.03 -22.18
CA LYS A 524 -7.83 9.74 -22.21
C LYS A 524 -8.29 8.97 -20.98
N GLY A 525 -7.50 8.01 -20.50
CA GLY A 525 -7.78 7.28 -19.27
C GLY A 525 -7.82 8.20 -18.05
N TRP A 526 -6.84 9.09 -17.91
CA TRP A 526 -6.83 10.10 -16.85
C TRP A 526 -8.03 11.04 -16.95
N GLU A 527 -8.41 11.49 -18.15
CA GLU A 527 -9.59 12.33 -18.34
C GLU A 527 -10.89 11.65 -17.90
N ALA A 528 -11.04 10.34 -18.16
CA ALA A 528 -12.18 9.58 -17.67
C ALA A 528 -12.23 9.56 -16.13
N GLN A 529 -11.09 9.29 -15.48
CA GLN A 529 -10.98 9.29 -14.02
C GLN A 529 -11.23 10.67 -13.41
N LYS A 530 -10.64 11.74 -13.98
CA LYS A 530 -10.78 13.12 -13.49
C LYS A 530 -12.23 13.57 -13.42
N ARG A 531 -13.09 13.15 -14.37
CA ARG A 531 -14.53 13.47 -14.35
C ARG A 531 -15.22 12.87 -13.12
N LEU A 532 -14.91 11.62 -12.80
CA LEU A 532 -15.47 10.94 -11.61
C LEU A 532 -14.94 11.60 -10.33
N LEU A 533 -13.63 11.85 -10.24
CA LEU A 533 -13.02 12.56 -9.12
C LEU A 533 -13.65 13.94 -8.88
N ALA A 534 -13.81 14.75 -9.93
CA ALA A 534 -14.40 16.08 -9.82
C ALA A 534 -15.88 16.04 -9.40
N GLY A 535 -16.63 15.01 -9.83
CA GLY A 535 -18.01 14.77 -9.40
C GLY A 535 -18.10 14.46 -7.91
N ALA A 536 -17.28 13.51 -7.44
CA ALA A 536 -17.25 13.03 -6.06
C ALA A 536 -16.96 14.14 -5.03
N LEU A 537 -16.34 15.25 -5.43
CA LEU A 537 -16.04 16.38 -4.52
C LEU A 537 -17.30 17.07 -3.98
N ARG A 538 -18.44 16.89 -4.65
CA ARG A 538 -19.73 17.47 -4.24
C ARG A 538 -20.57 16.52 -3.39
N GLU A 539 -20.10 15.31 -3.17
CA GLU A 539 -20.87 14.23 -2.59
C GLU A 539 -20.52 14.05 -1.11
N ALA A 540 -21.52 14.20 -0.25
CA ALA A 540 -21.31 14.09 1.21
C ALA A 540 -20.94 12.68 1.66
N ASN A 541 -21.29 11.66 0.88
CA ASN A 541 -21.02 10.25 1.12
C ASN A 541 -19.70 9.76 0.49
N ARG A 542 -18.95 10.60 -0.25
CA ARG A 542 -17.66 10.22 -0.84
C ARG A 542 -16.50 10.74 0.00
N SER A 543 -15.81 9.85 0.69
CA SER A 543 -14.60 10.17 1.45
C SER A 543 -13.53 10.78 0.57
N GLN A 544 -12.93 11.88 1.04
CA GLN A 544 -11.81 12.56 0.37
C GLN A 544 -10.57 12.62 1.25
N PHE A 545 -10.77 12.52 2.56
CA PHE A 545 -9.70 12.52 3.55
C PHE A 545 -9.71 11.24 4.35
N GLU A 546 -8.56 10.92 4.93
CA GLU A 546 -8.44 10.13 6.14
C GLU A 546 -7.83 10.97 7.25
N ILE A 547 -8.28 10.75 8.48
CA ILE A 547 -7.68 11.28 9.70
C ILE A 547 -7.29 10.09 10.57
N LEU A 548 -5.99 9.89 10.81
CA LEU A 548 -5.51 8.96 11.84
C LEU A 548 -5.20 9.75 13.11
N ASN A 549 -5.74 9.29 14.23
CA ASN A 549 -5.47 9.81 15.57
C ASN A 549 -4.66 8.79 16.37
N ASP A 550 -3.47 9.20 16.79
CA ASP A 550 -2.59 8.34 17.57
C ASP A 550 -2.96 8.22 19.04
N ASN A 551 -3.89 9.05 19.50
CA ASN A 551 -4.31 9.20 20.89
C ASN A 551 -3.26 9.88 21.80
N ALA A 552 -2.12 10.34 21.31
CA ALA A 552 -1.18 11.17 22.06
C ALA A 552 -1.18 12.63 21.62
N GLY A 553 -1.91 12.96 20.54
CA GLY A 553 -2.02 14.32 20.01
C GLY A 553 -1.35 14.48 18.66
N HIS A 554 -0.86 13.40 18.05
CA HIS A 554 -0.44 13.41 16.66
C HIS A 554 -1.59 12.95 15.78
N PHE A 555 -1.81 13.72 14.70
CA PHE A 555 -2.79 13.35 13.68
C PHE A 555 -2.11 13.31 12.33
N THR A 556 -2.47 12.34 11.50
CA THR A 556 -2.17 12.41 10.08
C THR A 556 -3.45 12.69 9.30
N TRP A 557 -3.31 13.50 8.27
CA TRP A 557 -4.35 13.80 7.30
C TRP A 557 -3.90 13.31 5.95
N SER A 558 -4.61 12.33 5.38
CA SER A 558 -4.27 11.74 4.10
C SER A 558 -5.31 12.07 3.03
N LEU A 559 -4.85 12.24 1.78
CA LEU A 559 -5.71 12.46 0.62
C LEU A 559 -6.09 11.11 0.01
N MET A 560 -7.37 10.77 0.08
CA MET A 560 -7.90 9.48 -0.37
C MET A 560 -8.07 9.39 -1.88
N LYS A 561 -8.36 10.51 -2.55
CA LYS A 561 -8.71 10.52 -3.99
C LYS A 561 -7.87 11.54 -4.74
N PRO A 562 -6.55 11.28 -4.91
CA PRO A 562 -5.64 12.25 -5.52
C PRO A 562 -5.94 12.46 -7.01
N PHE A 563 -5.70 13.68 -7.50
CA PHE A 563 -5.76 14.03 -8.92
C PHE A 563 -4.41 13.89 -9.61
N SER A 564 -3.30 14.03 -8.87
CA SER A 564 -1.95 13.77 -9.38
C SER A 564 -1.82 12.32 -9.85
N ARG A 565 -1.04 12.10 -10.91
CA ARG A 565 -0.68 10.78 -11.41
C ARG A 565 0.82 10.71 -11.60
N GLY A 566 1.41 9.69 -11.01
CA GLY A 566 2.83 9.40 -11.09
C GLY A 566 3.17 8.38 -12.17
N GLN A 567 4.42 7.91 -12.11
CA GLN A 567 4.91 6.80 -12.91
C GLN A 567 6.01 5.99 -12.21
N VAL A 568 6.13 4.72 -12.58
CA VAL A 568 7.20 3.81 -12.17
C VAL A 568 7.92 3.29 -13.41
N ARG A 569 9.24 3.49 -13.48
CA ARG A 569 10.05 3.18 -14.66
C ARG A 569 11.38 2.51 -14.31
N VAL A 570 11.80 1.58 -15.14
CA VAL A 570 13.17 1.03 -15.13
C VAL A 570 14.18 2.12 -15.51
N ARG A 571 15.39 2.08 -14.96
CA ARG A 571 16.46 3.04 -15.34
C ARG A 571 17.41 2.48 -16.39
N SER A 572 17.53 1.16 -16.45
CA SER A 572 18.48 0.45 -17.31
C SER A 572 17.92 -0.93 -17.68
N ARG A 573 18.74 -1.74 -18.36
CA ARG A 573 18.46 -3.15 -18.61
C ARG A 573 18.70 -4.05 -17.40
N ASP A 574 19.41 -3.58 -16.37
CA ASP A 574 19.68 -4.37 -15.17
C ASP A 574 18.46 -4.31 -14.23
N PRO A 575 17.78 -5.45 -13.98
CA PRO A 575 16.62 -5.49 -13.09
C PRO A 575 16.96 -5.22 -11.62
N PHE A 576 18.24 -5.26 -11.24
CA PHE A 576 18.69 -4.94 -9.88
C PHE A 576 19.02 -3.46 -9.67
N ASP A 577 18.94 -2.62 -10.71
CA ASP A 577 19.07 -1.18 -10.54
C ASP A 577 17.86 -0.59 -9.82
N VAL A 578 18.10 0.43 -9.00
CA VAL A 578 17.04 1.17 -8.32
C VAL A 578 16.11 1.83 -9.35
N PRO A 579 14.79 1.59 -9.28
CA PRO A 579 13.85 2.12 -10.25
C PRO A 579 13.63 3.63 -10.06
N ALA A 580 13.09 4.26 -11.10
CA ALA A 580 12.54 5.61 -11.01
C ALA A 580 11.08 5.52 -10.55
N ILE A 581 10.83 5.85 -9.27
CA ILE A 581 9.48 5.94 -8.69
C ILE A 581 9.15 7.42 -8.57
N ASP A 582 8.30 7.94 -9.44
CA ASP A 582 7.90 9.35 -9.44
C ASP A 582 6.40 9.48 -9.17
N PRO A 583 5.97 9.59 -7.90
CA PRO A 583 4.57 9.79 -7.55
C PRO A 583 3.98 11.11 -8.06
N ARG A 584 4.84 12.11 -8.30
CA ARG A 584 4.45 13.47 -8.70
C ARG A 584 3.48 14.10 -7.70
N TYR A 585 3.75 13.94 -6.40
CA TYR A 585 2.88 14.48 -5.34
C TYR A 585 2.68 15.99 -5.52
N GLY A 586 1.42 16.42 -5.46
CA GLY A 586 1.05 17.82 -5.63
C GLY A 586 1.19 18.38 -7.05
N ALA A 587 1.43 17.54 -8.07
CA ALA A 587 1.50 18.00 -9.46
C ALA A 587 0.17 18.62 -9.92
N ASN A 588 -0.95 18.08 -9.45
CA ASN A 588 -2.25 18.72 -9.60
C ASN A 588 -2.52 19.66 -8.40
N PRO A 589 -2.76 20.97 -8.63
CA PRO A 589 -2.95 21.93 -7.54
C PRO A 589 -4.20 21.69 -6.70
N THR A 590 -5.18 20.94 -7.23
CA THR A 590 -6.36 20.52 -6.45
C THR A 590 -5.95 19.72 -5.22
N ASP A 591 -4.91 18.87 -5.33
CA ASP A 591 -4.41 18.06 -4.21
C ASP A 591 -3.87 18.92 -3.06
N LEU A 592 -3.17 20.01 -3.38
CA LEU A 592 -2.63 20.92 -2.35
C LEU A 592 -3.75 21.70 -1.63
N SER A 593 -4.84 22.03 -2.34
CA SER A 593 -6.00 22.68 -1.75
C SER A 593 -6.70 21.79 -0.72
N PHE A 594 -6.72 20.46 -0.92
CA PHE A 594 -7.23 19.54 0.09
C PHE A 594 -6.46 19.64 1.41
N PHE A 595 -5.13 19.65 1.37
CA PHE A 595 -4.33 19.76 2.60
C PHE A 595 -4.51 21.10 3.31
N ALA A 596 -4.73 22.19 2.56
CA ALA A 596 -5.06 23.47 3.18
C ALA A 596 -6.35 23.37 4.01
N GLU A 597 -7.40 22.77 3.44
CA GLU A 597 -8.67 22.58 4.16
C GLU A 597 -8.57 21.55 5.30
N ALA A 598 -7.76 20.49 5.12
CA ALA A 598 -7.47 19.51 6.17
C ALA A 598 -6.84 20.16 7.40
N LEU A 599 -5.79 20.97 7.22
CA LEU A 599 -5.09 21.63 8.32
C LEU A 599 -5.98 22.70 9.01
N ARG A 600 -6.80 23.42 8.24
CA ARG A 600 -7.82 24.34 8.79
C ARG A 600 -8.87 23.60 9.60
N PHE A 601 -9.32 22.45 9.13
CA PHE A 601 -10.26 21.62 9.87
C PHE A 601 -9.64 21.04 11.14
N ASN A 602 -8.39 20.58 11.09
CA ASN A 602 -7.67 20.08 12.26
C ASN A 602 -7.61 21.12 13.38
N HIS A 603 -7.30 22.38 13.04
CA HIS A 603 -7.32 23.49 13.99
C HIS A 603 -8.70 23.67 14.66
N ARG A 604 -9.78 23.61 13.87
CA ARG A 604 -11.16 23.66 14.41
C ARG A 604 -11.48 22.43 15.28
N LEU A 605 -11.01 21.25 14.89
CA LEU A 605 -11.23 20.00 15.62
C LEU A 605 -10.60 20.06 17.01
N LEU A 606 -9.34 20.51 17.10
CA LEU A 606 -8.64 20.69 18.37
C LEU A 606 -9.32 21.74 19.28
N ALA A 607 -10.00 22.73 18.69
CA ALA A 607 -10.76 23.75 19.42
C ALA A 607 -12.14 23.29 19.93
N THR A 608 -12.61 22.09 19.54
CA THR A 608 -13.91 21.56 20.02
C THR A 608 -13.90 21.34 21.52
N ARG A 609 -15.08 21.43 22.15
CA ARG A 609 -15.22 21.23 23.60
C ARG A 609 -14.78 19.82 24.00
N ALA A 610 -15.05 18.82 23.17
CA ALA A 610 -14.60 17.45 23.39
C ALA A 610 -13.07 17.32 23.41
N MET A 611 -12.39 17.87 22.40
CA MET A 611 -10.92 17.81 22.32
C MET A 611 -10.24 18.63 23.42
N GLN A 612 -10.79 19.78 23.81
CA GLN A 612 -10.25 20.62 24.87
C GLN A 612 -10.17 19.93 26.25
N GLN A 613 -10.90 18.83 26.48
CA GLN A 613 -10.75 18.01 27.69
C GLN A 613 -9.38 17.30 27.77
N LEU A 614 -8.73 17.08 26.62
CA LEU A 614 -7.39 16.50 26.53
C LEU A 614 -6.28 17.55 26.69
N GLN A 615 -6.64 18.84 26.75
CA GLN A 615 -5.71 19.97 26.78
C GLN A 615 -4.66 19.86 25.65
N PRO A 616 -5.09 19.88 24.38
CA PRO A 616 -4.16 19.80 23.25
C PRO A 616 -3.26 21.04 23.20
N ASP A 617 -1.95 20.81 23.10
CA ASP A 617 -0.92 21.83 22.95
C ASP A 617 -0.52 21.92 21.47
N GLU A 618 -1.25 22.70 20.68
CA GLU A 618 -1.08 22.77 19.21
C GLU A 618 0.29 23.38 18.82
N GLN A 619 1.25 22.51 18.47
CA GLN A 619 2.64 22.88 18.16
C GLN A 619 2.92 22.90 16.66
N TYR A 620 2.25 22.07 15.86
CA TYR A 620 2.51 21.97 14.42
C TYR A 620 1.26 21.52 13.63
N PRO A 621 0.81 22.27 12.62
CA PRO A 621 1.18 23.67 12.35
C PRO A 621 0.68 24.61 13.46
N THR A 622 1.33 25.75 13.65
CA THR A 622 0.85 26.78 14.58
C THR A 622 -0.34 27.55 14.00
N ALA A 623 -1.17 28.13 14.86
CA ALA A 623 -2.35 28.89 14.43
C ALA A 623 -2.04 30.05 13.47
N ASP A 624 -0.87 30.70 13.60
CA ASP A 624 -0.44 31.78 12.69
C ASP A 624 -0.03 31.27 11.31
N VAL A 625 0.44 30.03 11.21
CA VAL A 625 0.71 29.36 9.93
C VAL A 625 -0.60 28.95 9.28
N VAL A 626 -1.53 28.38 10.05
CA VAL A 626 -2.87 28.02 9.54
C VAL A 626 -3.61 29.26 9.04
N ALA A 627 -3.48 30.42 9.68
CA ALA A 627 -4.16 31.65 9.29
C ALA A 627 -3.61 32.33 8.02
N ASP A 628 -2.42 31.95 7.54
CA ASP A 628 -1.72 32.60 6.41
C ASP A 628 -1.57 31.62 5.23
N ASP A 629 -2.25 31.89 4.11
CA ASP A 629 -2.27 31.00 2.94
C ASP A 629 -0.88 30.73 2.35
N ALA A 630 0.04 31.71 2.40
CA ALA A 630 1.38 31.54 1.85
C ALA A 630 2.22 30.63 2.75
N LYS A 631 2.22 30.90 4.06
CA LYS A 631 2.91 30.03 5.04
C LYS A 631 2.35 28.61 5.03
N LEU A 632 1.03 28.47 4.96
CA LEU A 632 0.36 27.18 4.92
C LEU A 632 0.75 26.39 3.67
N THR A 633 0.77 27.04 2.51
CA THR A 633 1.19 26.40 1.24
C THR A 633 2.64 25.93 1.30
N ASP A 634 3.55 26.76 1.83
CA ASP A 634 4.96 26.41 1.97
C ASP A 634 5.17 25.23 2.92
N LEU A 635 4.40 25.17 4.03
CA LEU A 635 4.42 24.03 4.94
C LEU A 635 3.92 22.76 4.25
N ILE A 636 2.78 22.82 3.55
CA ILE A 636 2.20 21.67 2.86
C ILE A 636 3.21 21.04 1.91
N LYS A 637 3.91 21.85 1.11
CA LYS A 637 4.93 21.36 0.16
C LYS A 637 6.11 20.65 0.85
N GLN A 638 6.47 21.06 2.06
CA GLN A 638 7.57 20.45 2.81
C GLN A 638 7.13 19.18 3.56
N ALA A 639 5.85 19.09 3.92
CA ALA A 639 5.34 18.09 4.86
C ALA A 639 4.72 16.85 4.21
N ILE A 640 4.35 16.88 2.92
CA ILE A 640 3.70 15.73 2.26
C ILE A 640 4.64 14.51 2.19
N PHE A 641 4.16 13.33 2.57
CA PHE A 641 4.79 12.02 2.36
C PHE A 641 3.73 10.94 2.06
N THR A 642 4.16 9.73 1.75
CA THR A 642 3.29 8.60 1.37
C THR A 642 2.55 7.97 2.56
N GLU A 643 1.36 7.41 2.32
CA GLU A 643 0.66 6.48 3.23
C GLU A 643 0.83 5.01 2.83
N TYR A 644 1.76 4.75 1.92
CA TYR A 644 2.23 3.42 1.56
C TYR A 644 1.17 2.57 0.82
N HIS A 645 0.35 3.22 -0.01
CA HIS A 645 -0.75 2.63 -0.79
C HIS A 645 -0.54 2.74 -2.32
N PRO A 646 0.63 2.35 -2.87
CA PRO A 646 0.87 2.45 -4.31
C PRO A 646 -0.09 1.55 -5.09
N THR A 647 -0.62 2.09 -6.18
CA THR A 647 -1.61 1.41 -7.01
C THR A 647 -1.64 1.95 -8.45
N GLY A 648 -2.38 1.27 -9.34
CA GLY A 648 -2.70 1.75 -10.69
C GLY A 648 -1.63 1.62 -11.77
N THR A 649 -0.42 1.18 -11.44
CA THR A 649 0.71 1.09 -12.39
C THR A 649 0.58 0.03 -13.50
N ALA A 650 -0.39 -0.86 -13.40
CA ALA A 650 -0.77 -1.80 -14.45
C ALA A 650 -2.30 -1.87 -14.54
N SER A 651 -2.91 -0.69 -14.70
CA SER A 651 -4.35 -0.46 -14.55
C SER A 651 -5.22 -1.41 -15.37
N MET A 652 -6.26 -1.91 -14.71
CA MET A 652 -7.43 -2.55 -15.31
C MET A 652 -8.32 -1.47 -15.92
N LEU A 653 -8.08 -1.19 -17.19
CA LEU A 653 -8.81 -0.24 -18.01
C LEU A 653 -8.93 -0.81 -19.43
N PRO A 654 -9.89 -0.35 -20.25
CA PRO A 654 -9.85 -0.58 -21.68
C PRO A 654 -8.53 -0.12 -22.29
N LEU A 655 -8.01 -0.88 -23.26
CA LEU A 655 -6.75 -0.56 -23.96
C LEU A 655 -6.71 0.89 -24.49
N GLY A 656 -7.83 1.39 -25.03
CA GLY A 656 -7.95 2.76 -25.54
C GLY A 656 -7.89 3.88 -24.47
N LEU A 657 -7.92 3.49 -23.19
CA LEU A 657 -7.79 4.36 -22.01
C LEU A 657 -6.46 4.13 -21.27
N GLY A 658 -5.47 3.54 -21.95
CA GLY A 658 -4.15 3.27 -21.37
C GLY A 658 -4.13 2.07 -20.43
N GLY A 659 -5.07 1.13 -20.59
CA GLY A 659 -5.12 -0.10 -19.79
C GLY A 659 -4.00 -1.08 -20.09
N VAL A 660 -3.62 -1.84 -19.07
CA VAL A 660 -2.60 -2.90 -19.15
C VAL A 660 -3.24 -4.29 -19.08
N VAL A 661 -4.28 -4.44 -18.25
CA VAL A 661 -5.08 -5.67 -18.15
C VAL A 661 -6.54 -5.43 -18.52
N ASP A 662 -7.19 -6.46 -19.04
CA ASP A 662 -8.64 -6.48 -19.23
C ASP A 662 -9.39 -6.76 -17.91
N ALA A 663 -10.73 -6.76 -17.95
CA ALA A 663 -11.58 -7.06 -16.79
C ALA A 663 -11.46 -8.51 -16.29
N ARG A 664 -10.79 -9.41 -17.02
CA ARG A 664 -10.41 -10.76 -16.55
C ARG A 664 -8.96 -10.82 -16.09
N LEU A 665 -8.32 -9.66 -15.90
CA LEU A 665 -6.96 -9.49 -15.41
C LEU A 665 -5.87 -10.01 -16.35
N LYS A 666 -6.20 -10.28 -17.62
CA LYS A 666 -5.22 -10.73 -18.62
C LYS A 666 -4.48 -9.53 -19.20
N VAL A 667 -3.15 -9.61 -19.27
CA VAL A 667 -2.33 -8.56 -19.88
C VAL A 667 -2.60 -8.51 -21.37
N TYR A 668 -2.94 -7.34 -21.89
CA TYR A 668 -3.23 -7.15 -23.32
C TYR A 668 -2.05 -7.61 -24.19
N GLY A 669 -2.36 -8.29 -25.30
CA GLY A 669 -1.34 -8.85 -26.19
C GLY A 669 -0.69 -10.14 -25.71
N THR A 670 -1.12 -10.71 -24.57
CA THR A 670 -0.63 -12.01 -24.07
C THR A 670 -1.72 -13.08 -24.06
N GLN A 671 -1.32 -14.35 -24.10
CA GLN A 671 -2.24 -15.49 -23.98
C GLN A 671 -2.52 -15.87 -22.52
N ASN A 672 -1.48 -15.85 -21.69
CA ASN A 672 -1.44 -16.53 -20.40
C ASN A 672 -0.71 -15.74 -19.29
N LEU A 673 -0.64 -14.41 -19.39
CA LEU A 673 -0.12 -13.55 -18.33
C LEU A 673 -1.29 -12.83 -17.64
N ARG A 674 -1.33 -12.88 -16.31
CA ARG A 674 -2.28 -12.09 -15.50
C ARG A 674 -1.58 -11.28 -14.43
N ILE A 675 -2.26 -10.23 -13.96
CA ILE A 675 -1.81 -9.38 -12.85
C ILE A 675 -2.94 -9.26 -11.84
N MET A 676 -2.64 -9.41 -10.55
CA MET A 676 -3.68 -9.42 -9.51
C MET A 676 -3.28 -8.78 -8.20
N ASP A 677 -2.30 -7.86 -8.21
CA ASP A 677 -1.96 -7.04 -7.06
C ASP A 677 -2.53 -5.62 -7.16
N SER A 678 -2.15 -4.71 -6.25
CA SER A 678 -2.68 -3.35 -6.25
C SER A 678 -2.44 -2.60 -7.56
N SER A 679 -1.45 -2.96 -8.39
CA SER A 679 -1.17 -2.29 -9.66
C SER A 679 -2.38 -2.20 -10.59
N ILE A 680 -3.35 -3.12 -10.47
CA ILE A 680 -4.50 -3.16 -11.37
C ILE A 680 -5.58 -2.14 -11.05
N MET A 681 -5.62 -1.55 -9.85
CA MET A 681 -6.77 -0.71 -9.47
C MET A 681 -6.77 0.57 -10.32
N PRO A 682 -7.78 0.81 -11.17
CA PRO A 682 -7.76 1.96 -12.07
C PRO A 682 -7.87 3.28 -11.32
N MET A 683 -8.61 3.28 -10.20
CA MET A 683 -8.69 4.37 -9.24
C MET A 683 -8.51 3.82 -7.83
N ILE A 684 -7.69 4.47 -7.02
CA ILE A 684 -7.50 4.07 -5.62
C ILE A 684 -8.82 4.19 -4.83
N PRO A 685 -9.27 3.17 -4.07
CA PRO A 685 -10.43 3.29 -3.20
C PRO A 685 -10.08 4.12 -1.96
N ALA A 686 -11.05 4.82 -1.36
CA ALA A 686 -10.83 5.58 -0.12
C ALA A 686 -10.78 4.64 1.10
N ALA A 687 -9.72 3.82 1.18
CA ALA A 687 -9.48 2.84 2.22
C ALA A 687 -8.01 2.39 2.26
N HIS A 688 -7.61 1.74 3.35
CA HIS A 688 -6.39 0.93 3.34
C HIS A 688 -6.55 -0.23 2.37
N LEU A 689 -5.49 -0.54 1.61
CA LEU A 689 -5.66 -1.40 0.45
C LEU A 689 -5.77 -2.90 0.77
N GLN A 690 -5.42 -3.35 1.97
CA GLN A 690 -5.26 -4.79 2.22
C GLN A 690 -6.55 -5.61 1.98
N ALA A 691 -7.70 -5.15 2.49
CA ALA A 691 -8.97 -5.85 2.28
C ALA A 691 -9.31 -5.93 0.78
N CYS A 692 -9.05 -4.82 0.06
CA CYS A 692 -9.27 -4.74 -1.37
C CYS A 692 -8.35 -5.69 -2.15
N VAL A 693 -7.07 -5.77 -1.79
CA VAL A 693 -6.10 -6.66 -2.43
C VAL A 693 -6.49 -8.12 -2.22
N TYR A 694 -6.93 -8.51 -1.01
CA TYR A 694 -7.39 -9.88 -0.76
C TYR A 694 -8.66 -10.21 -1.55
N ALA A 695 -9.64 -9.30 -1.62
CA ALA A 695 -10.84 -9.51 -2.43
C ALA A 695 -10.55 -9.61 -3.93
N VAL A 696 -9.66 -8.77 -4.46
CA VAL A 696 -9.14 -8.86 -5.84
C VAL A 696 -8.52 -10.24 -6.07
N ALA A 697 -7.71 -10.74 -5.14
CA ALA A 697 -7.03 -12.01 -5.27
C ALA A 697 -7.98 -13.22 -5.22
N GLU A 698 -8.96 -13.20 -4.31
CA GLU A 698 -10.01 -14.24 -4.25
C GLU A 698 -10.81 -14.32 -5.55
N LYS A 699 -11.12 -13.16 -6.15
CA LYS A 699 -11.78 -13.08 -7.45
C LYS A 699 -10.89 -13.51 -8.59
N ALA A 700 -9.63 -13.08 -8.59
CA ALA A 700 -8.65 -13.46 -9.59
C ALA A 700 -8.46 -14.98 -9.64
N ALA A 701 -8.43 -15.65 -8.49
CA ALA A 701 -8.36 -17.10 -8.42
C ALA A 701 -9.56 -17.77 -9.08
N ASP A 702 -10.78 -17.29 -8.84
CA ASP A 702 -11.99 -17.83 -9.47
C ASP A 702 -11.97 -17.60 -11.00
N LEU A 703 -11.60 -16.39 -11.46
CA LEU A 703 -11.43 -16.07 -12.89
C LEU A 703 -10.38 -16.98 -13.58
N ILE A 704 -9.31 -17.35 -12.87
CA ILE A 704 -8.30 -18.28 -13.40
C ILE A 704 -8.88 -19.69 -13.51
N LYS A 705 -9.59 -20.17 -12.48
CA LYS A 705 -10.19 -21.51 -12.46
C LYS A 705 -11.28 -21.66 -13.54
N GLU A 706 -12.05 -20.60 -13.80
CA GLU A 706 -13.03 -20.58 -14.90
C GLU A 706 -12.41 -20.76 -16.29
N ASP A 707 -11.19 -20.24 -16.49
CA ASP A 707 -10.49 -20.27 -17.77
C ASP A 707 -9.57 -21.51 -17.93
N ALA A 708 -9.48 -22.37 -16.90
CA ALA A 708 -8.46 -23.42 -16.75
C ALA A 708 -8.80 -24.79 -17.36
#